data_AF-A0AAV7YVH1-F1
#
_entry.id   AF-A0AAV7YVH1-F1
#
_cell.length_a   1.000
_cell.length_b   1.000
_cell.length_c   1.000
_cell.angle_alpha   90.00
_cell.angle_beta   90.00
_cell.angle_gamma   90.00
#
_symmetry.space_group_name_H-M   'P 1'
#
loop_
_entity.id
_entity.type
_entity.pdbx_description
1 polymer ?
#
loop_
_entity_poly.entity_id
_entity_poly.type
_entity_poly.pdbx_seq_one_letter_code
_entity_poly.pdbx_strand_id
1 'polypeptide(L)'
;MVNSVSESVETFQILAIVFVIFAVYCLTKFHLLKMGYTFAFAAVVVSFLMSAIDYSDLINGYGYLVLVLSVVIGVIIGVVMGIKNKTFHPQRKLMLLNSFGSVSVGICCIGIYVDPADNYYLNINKEKLLLFFITLSIIFGFVNFCGSTIIYFRINHYAKMENGNIKQAETEKEKEKESKQGKTMANIIRNIFMVVVVIAICFFLILSITTNISSGLKYILMVFVLSSILGITFFVTVYHKYITSSYLILNSLTGLHCITLGFVISHNFLIAAGSFICGTSLITFFKNCQKNEIQIVDFLFNNLFEKKEGDDYEGNDEDNDEEINIIPLSQLKNLILNNKKILIAPGYGLVVSQAQHVLSEFLKLLANFKINATIAINPIAGRCPNQILELLNDAQVPFSAVSDLNTCNSKMAKYGLVLVLGGNDIINSEFVEDPDSNFQGVPVLKVWNAKNVVVIKKGSAKGYNKRRNPTFKKRNVKLFLGDIKEIITILNKELKGLRRKIEDEIKERKMNKEIKKTHIRPSKSLEKHQILSESEESSGLGTGSELELELENTLNKKLNEKNKNIHIDTDTGTEIASEEIKISKVDLVEKFKTIGFVFEDLEEEKILISIIPTLIKRYHSLGFNILIHSEIESHINYSQNDYQNSGAQMLSNVEEIWDGSDIIIKFLPPNLQDVNYSHEKQIVFCYFSFIRNKQLIQAINEKKLTLLSIEDLPNILQTQSFNPNLSLNRIVGYRAVIEAATHFEKFFLGEVTAAGKYPPATVLIIGSDDKAISALKCAKGLGAKVLVFDFDLESRPVVEYLGGEFILPSSLKMKDPNKIELTKRHLHYFKRLFKKANIVITTMLDRGNQQPLKLPEELFKYLKEGSVVVDLNANMGGNCAITKAGEIVNYNGVTVIGMTNYLSKMNILSSQMYSSNLFQIIQYMLQSPLLTEDDHPSAQDFVVDKDNQIINAMCIFYNGKPTKSFNNNNNNNNNNIMDHFSKKLESQSEFESGIERIIEKKKEIQILKKQKIEEKIQKSKKKKFSLFSILKKTLFFAAIITLVVLTGTYSNHQFLTHAMVLVLASVIGLTLVNNIPQFLINIFFTTTNAISGIIIIGAIYLLRDLKASSILISIFALLLTSINISNGFFNSFKLINQ
;
A
#
# COMPACT_ATOMS: atom_id res chain seq x y z
N MET A 1 -42.91 -41.97 2.99
CA MET A 1 -42.00 -41.46 4.02
C MET A 1 -40.52 -41.64 3.65
N VAL A 2 -40.06 -42.82 3.20
CA VAL A 2 -38.65 -43.00 2.77
C VAL A 2 -38.25 -42.08 1.60
N ASN A 3 -39.08 -41.95 0.57
CA ASN A 3 -38.80 -41.06 -0.58
C ASN A 3 -38.81 -39.56 -0.22
N SER A 4 -39.59 -39.14 0.79
CA SER A 4 -39.61 -37.73 1.23
C SER A 4 -38.40 -37.36 2.09
N VAL A 5 -37.80 -38.34 2.78
CA VAL A 5 -36.57 -38.14 3.56
C VAL A 5 -35.36 -38.06 2.62
N SER A 6 -35.27 -38.89 1.58
CA SER A 6 -34.15 -38.84 0.61
C SER A 6 -34.09 -37.53 -0.19
N GLU A 7 -35.24 -36.98 -0.63
CA GLU A 7 -35.29 -35.66 -1.30
C GLU A 7 -34.87 -34.52 -0.36
N SER A 8 -35.19 -34.63 0.94
CA SER A 8 -34.76 -33.65 1.94
C SER A 8 -33.24 -33.67 2.15
N VAL A 9 -32.60 -34.84 2.14
CA VAL A 9 -31.15 -34.96 2.33
C VAL A 9 -30.37 -34.34 1.15
N GLU A 10 -30.79 -34.57 -0.09
CA GLU A 10 -30.14 -33.97 -1.27
C GLU A 10 -30.26 -32.44 -1.28
N THR A 11 -31.42 -31.89 -0.91
CA THR A 11 -31.62 -30.43 -0.82
C THR A 11 -30.75 -29.79 0.26
N PHE A 12 -30.58 -30.45 1.42
CA PHE A 12 -29.66 -29.96 2.45
C PHE A 12 -28.18 -30.10 2.07
N GLN A 13 -27.80 -31.12 1.29
CA GLN A 13 -26.44 -31.21 0.74
C GLN A 13 -26.14 -30.02 -0.18
N ILE A 14 -27.09 -29.64 -1.05
CA ILE A 14 -26.96 -28.45 -1.90
C ILE A 14 -26.81 -27.20 -1.03
N LEU A 15 -27.62 -27.04 0.02
CA LEU A 15 -27.52 -25.91 0.95
C LEU A 15 -26.13 -25.85 1.61
N ALA A 16 -25.60 -26.98 2.06
CA ALA A 16 -24.26 -27.04 2.66
C ALA A 16 -23.16 -26.68 1.63
N ILE A 17 -23.28 -27.11 0.37
CA ILE A 17 -22.37 -26.70 -0.72
C ILE A 17 -22.42 -25.18 -0.92
N VAL A 18 -23.62 -24.59 -0.95
CA VAL A 18 -23.82 -23.15 -1.09
C VAL A 18 -23.16 -22.41 0.08
N PHE A 19 -23.32 -22.89 1.32
CA PHE A 19 -22.64 -22.31 2.47
C PHE A 19 -21.12 -22.41 2.37
N VAL A 20 -20.53 -23.51 1.88
CA VAL A 20 -19.08 -23.58 1.66
C VAL A 20 -18.61 -22.60 0.59
N ILE A 21 -19.37 -22.41 -0.48
CA ILE A 21 -19.06 -21.43 -1.53
C ILE A 21 -19.03 -20.00 -0.93
N PHE A 22 -20.07 -19.62 -0.19
CA PHE A 22 -20.11 -18.33 0.50
C PHE A 22 -19.02 -18.19 1.55
N ALA A 23 -18.74 -19.25 2.31
CA ALA A 23 -17.66 -19.27 3.28
C ALA A 23 -16.31 -18.96 2.63
N VAL A 24 -15.94 -19.71 1.58
CA VAL A 24 -14.68 -19.52 0.85
C VAL A 24 -14.60 -18.11 0.27
N TYR A 25 -15.68 -17.61 -0.34
CA TYR A 25 -15.73 -16.25 -0.87
C TYR A 25 -15.52 -15.18 0.21
N CYS A 26 -16.29 -15.23 1.29
CA CYS A 26 -16.24 -14.26 2.37
C CYS A 26 -14.89 -14.28 3.09
N LEU A 27 -14.27 -15.46 3.26
CA LEU A 27 -12.95 -15.60 3.87
C LEU A 27 -11.83 -14.95 3.04
N THR A 28 -12.05 -14.65 1.76
CA THR A 28 -11.09 -13.90 0.93
C THR A 28 -11.13 -12.39 1.19
N LYS A 29 -12.15 -11.86 1.91
CA LYS A 29 -12.37 -10.44 2.14
C LYS A 29 -12.37 -10.09 3.62
N PHE A 30 -11.53 -9.13 4.02
CA PHE A 30 -11.36 -8.75 5.43
C PHE A 30 -12.66 -8.36 6.14
N HIS A 31 -13.49 -7.51 5.52
CA HIS A 31 -14.76 -7.04 6.11
C HIS A 31 -15.84 -8.13 6.21
N LEU A 32 -15.70 -9.27 5.52
CA LEU A 32 -16.66 -10.38 5.54
C LEU A 32 -16.18 -11.59 6.34
N LEU A 33 -15.04 -11.52 7.04
CA LEU A 33 -14.45 -12.67 7.74
C LEU A 33 -15.41 -13.34 8.71
N LYS A 34 -16.15 -12.55 9.50
CA LYS A 34 -17.16 -13.08 10.44
C LYS A 34 -18.27 -13.85 9.71
N MET A 35 -18.77 -13.31 8.61
CA MET A 35 -19.77 -14.00 7.78
C MET A 35 -19.19 -15.27 7.15
N GLY A 36 -17.94 -15.23 6.68
CA GLY A 36 -17.27 -16.40 6.12
C GLY A 36 -17.11 -17.53 7.12
N TYR A 37 -16.75 -17.19 8.36
CA TYR A 37 -16.69 -18.12 9.48
C TYR A 37 -18.06 -18.73 9.81
N THR A 38 -19.11 -17.91 9.91
CA THR A 38 -20.46 -18.41 10.22
C THR A 38 -20.98 -19.34 9.14
N PHE A 39 -20.77 -19.03 7.86
CA PHE A 39 -21.14 -19.93 6.76
C PHE A 39 -20.34 -21.24 6.78
N ALA A 40 -19.04 -21.18 7.07
CA ALA A 40 -18.21 -22.38 7.20
C ALA A 40 -18.71 -23.30 8.33
N PHE A 41 -18.99 -22.72 9.49
CA PHE A 41 -19.49 -23.46 10.64
C PHE A 41 -20.87 -24.05 10.38
N ALA A 42 -21.79 -23.25 9.81
CA ALA A 42 -23.12 -23.71 9.43
C ALA A 42 -23.07 -24.86 8.42
N ALA A 43 -22.18 -24.79 7.42
CA ALA A 43 -22.02 -25.88 6.44
C ALA A 43 -21.65 -27.21 7.10
N VAL A 44 -20.70 -27.20 8.04
CA VAL A 44 -20.25 -28.42 8.73
C VAL A 44 -21.35 -28.95 9.66
N VAL A 45 -22.04 -28.08 10.40
CA VAL A 45 -23.12 -28.49 11.31
C VAL A 45 -24.31 -29.06 10.55
N VAL A 46 -24.78 -28.38 9.50
CA VAL A 46 -25.89 -28.86 8.66
C VAL A 46 -25.54 -30.20 8.06
N SER A 47 -24.32 -30.36 7.54
CA SER A 47 -23.87 -31.61 6.95
C SER A 47 -23.81 -32.75 7.97
N PHE A 48 -23.22 -32.51 9.15
CA PHE A 48 -23.15 -33.50 10.23
C PHE A 48 -24.54 -33.97 10.69
N LEU A 49 -25.44 -33.02 10.98
CA LEU A 49 -26.79 -33.34 11.45
C LEU A 49 -27.57 -34.14 10.40
N MET A 50 -27.47 -33.74 9.13
CA MET A 50 -28.19 -34.42 8.06
C MET A 50 -27.63 -35.82 7.78
N SER A 51 -26.31 -36.02 7.84
CA SER A 51 -25.75 -37.38 7.76
C SER A 51 -26.13 -38.26 8.94
N ALA A 52 -26.25 -37.70 10.15
CA ALA A 52 -26.73 -38.43 11.32
C ALA A 52 -28.23 -38.80 11.23
N ILE A 53 -29.04 -37.98 10.54
CA ILE A 53 -30.46 -38.24 10.27
C ILE A 53 -30.62 -39.25 9.13
N ASP A 54 -29.89 -39.09 8.04
CA ASP A 54 -29.92 -40.00 6.87
C ASP A 54 -29.56 -41.43 7.27
N TYR A 55 -28.69 -41.58 8.30
CA TYR A 55 -28.28 -42.89 8.80
C TYR A 55 -29.06 -43.32 10.04
N SER A 56 -30.10 -42.58 10.44
CA SER A 56 -30.82 -42.81 11.71
C SER A 56 -31.52 -44.15 11.79
N ASP A 57 -32.14 -44.58 10.70
CA ASP A 57 -32.81 -45.88 10.59
C ASP A 57 -31.82 -47.06 10.58
N LEU A 58 -30.53 -46.79 10.37
CA LEU A 58 -29.45 -47.79 10.27
C LEU A 58 -28.56 -47.82 11.53
N ILE A 59 -28.65 -46.83 12.41
CA ILE A 59 -27.82 -46.72 13.62
C ILE A 59 -28.65 -47.10 14.85
N ASN A 60 -28.37 -48.26 15.47
CA ASN A 60 -29.04 -48.64 16.72
C ASN A 60 -28.63 -47.72 17.90
N GLY A 61 -29.36 -47.75 19.01
CA GLY A 61 -29.12 -46.89 20.18
C GLY A 61 -27.68 -46.89 20.72
N TYR A 62 -26.96 -48.02 20.64
CA TYR A 62 -25.54 -48.09 20.98
C TYR A 62 -24.63 -47.30 20.02
N GLY A 63 -24.93 -47.32 18.71
CA GLY A 63 -24.20 -46.54 17.71
C GLY A 63 -24.40 -45.05 17.90
N TYR A 64 -25.60 -44.62 18.28
CA TYR A 64 -25.87 -43.23 18.67
C TYR A 64 -25.12 -42.79 19.92
N LEU A 65 -25.03 -43.66 20.93
CA LEU A 65 -24.24 -43.39 22.12
C LEU A 65 -22.75 -43.23 21.78
N VAL A 66 -22.21 -44.11 20.93
CA VAL A 66 -20.84 -44.03 20.42
C VAL A 66 -20.59 -42.74 19.65
N LEU A 67 -21.52 -42.36 18.77
CA LEU A 67 -21.48 -41.11 18.00
C LEU A 67 -21.37 -39.90 18.94
N VAL A 68 -22.34 -39.74 19.85
CA VAL A 68 -22.42 -38.58 20.73
C VAL A 68 -21.20 -38.52 21.66
N LEU A 69 -20.82 -39.63 22.27
CA LEU A 69 -19.71 -39.67 23.23
C LEU A 69 -18.36 -39.36 22.55
N SER A 70 -18.12 -39.93 21.36
CA SER A 70 -16.88 -39.68 20.60
C SER A 70 -16.79 -38.22 20.14
N VAL A 71 -17.91 -37.64 19.69
CA VAL A 71 -17.97 -36.24 19.27
C VAL A 71 -17.76 -35.30 20.46
N VAL A 72 -18.46 -35.50 21.58
CA VAL A 72 -18.33 -34.66 22.78
C VAL A 72 -16.90 -34.69 23.32
N ILE A 73 -16.30 -35.88 23.45
CA ILE A 73 -14.91 -36.04 23.89
C ILE A 73 -13.95 -35.34 22.91
N GLY A 74 -14.13 -35.56 21.60
CA GLY A 74 -13.31 -34.92 20.58
C GLY A 74 -13.41 -33.39 20.58
N VAL A 75 -14.62 -32.84 20.78
CA VAL A 75 -14.84 -31.39 20.91
C VAL A 75 -14.14 -30.82 22.14
N ILE A 76 -14.28 -31.48 23.31
CA ILE A 76 -13.61 -31.05 24.54
C ILE A 76 -12.09 -31.03 24.33
N ILE A 77 -11.52 -32.12 23.80
CA ILE A 77 -10.08 -32.20 23.53
C ILE A 77 -9.64 -31.12 22.53
N GLY A 78 -10.38 -30.94 21.44
CA GLY A 78 -10.04 -29.96 20.41
C GLY A 78 -10.11 -28.51 20.91
N VAL A 79 -11.12 -28.15 21.70
CA VAL A 79 -11.22 -26.82 22.35
C VAL A 79 -10.08 -26.62 23.35
N VAL A 80 -9.81 -27.61 24.22
CA VAL A 80 -8.70 -27.54 25.19
C VAL A 80 -7.35 -27.38 24.48
N MET A 81 -7.10 -28.12 23.41
CA MET A 81 -5.91 -27.97 22.56
C MET A 81 -5.83 -26.58 21.88
N GLY A 82 -6.98 -25.97 21.58
CA GLY A 82 -7.09 -24.61 21.06
C GLY A 82 -6.66 -23.57 22.10
N ILE A 83 -7.13 -23.74 23.34
CA ILE A 83 -6.84 -22.85 24.49
C ILE A 83 -5.36 -22.94 24.92
N LYS A 84 -4.84 -24.16 25.13
CA LYS A 84 -3.59 -24.41 25.89
C LYS A 84 -2.29 -23.91 25.27
N ASN A 85 -2.29 -23.39 24.04
CA ASN A 85 -1.03 -23.17 23.31
C ASN A 85 -1.01 -21.84 22.53
N LYS A 86 -0.30 -20.84 23.05
CA LYS A 86 0.26 -19.74 22.25
C LYS A 86 1.51 -20.28 21.55
N THR A 87 1.34 -20.91 20.40
CA THR A 87 2.48 -21.45 19.63
C THR A 87 3.08 -20.38 18.74
N PHE A 88 4.38 -20.16 18.84
CA PHE A 88 5.22 -19.32 17.94
C PHE A 88 5.13 -19.70 16.44
N HIS A 89 4.56 -20.87 16.12
CA HIS A 89 4.35 -21.38 14.77
C HIS A 89 2.92 -21.94 14.65
N PRO A 90 2.02 -21.33 13.84
CA PRO A 90 0.61 -21.74 13.74
C PRO A 90 0.48 -23.00 12.89
N GLN A 91 1.31 -23.08 11.85
CA GLN A 91 1.43 -24.18 10.91
C GLN A 91 1.73 -25.48 11.62
N ARG A 92 2.40 -25.45 12.78
CA ARG A 92 2.59 -26.62 13.63
C ARG A 92 1.25 -27.24 14.01
N LYS A 93 0.34 -26.46 14.62
CA LYS A 93 -0.98 -26.98 15.01
C LYS A 93 -1.75 -27.46 13.79
N LEU A 94 -1.71 -26.68 12.71
CA LEU A 94 -2.43 -27.01 11.48
C LEU A 94 -1.96 -28.34 10.86
N MET A 95 -0.65 -28.62 10.86
CA MET A 95 -0.12 -29.90 10.38
C MET A 95 -0.52 -31.08 11.27
N LEU A 96 -0.62 -30.88 12.59
CA LEU A 96 -1.13 -31.93 13.47
C LEU A 96 -2.60 -32.25 13.16
N LEU A 97 -3.42 -31.21 12.94
CA LEU A 97 -4.84 -31.38 12.62
C LEU A 97 -5.05 -32.01 11.23
N ASN A 98 -4.27 -31.60 10.22
CA ASN A 98 -4.26 -32.24 8.89
C ASN A 98 -3.93 -33.73 8.98
N SER A 99 -3.00 -34.10 9.88
CA SER A 99 -2.63 -35.49 10.14
C SER A 99 -3.83 -36.29 10.69
N PHE A 100 -4.56 -35.74 11.67
CA PHE A 100 -5.75 -36.36 12.25
C PHE A 100 -6.88 -36.57 11.24
N GLY A 101 -7.17 -35.56 10.41
CA GLY A 101 -8.15 -35.71 9.33
C GLY A 101 -7.75 -36.82 8.34
N SER A 102 -6.48 -36.85 7.94
CA SER A 102 -5.99 -37.78 6.92
C SER A 102 -5.97 -39.23 7.37
N VAL A 103 -5.55 -39.50 8.61
CA VAL A 103 -5.58 -40.86 9.16
C VAL A 103 -7.00 -41.35 9.37
N SER A 104 -7.93 -40.46 9.74
CA SER A 104 -9.35 -40.81 9.89
C SER A 104 -9.93 -41.35 8.57
N VAL A 105 -9.67 -40.67 7.44
CA VAL A 105 -10.12 -41.16 6.12
C VAL A 105 -9.51 -42.53 5.78
N GLY A 106 -8.20 -42.67 5.99
CA GLY A 106 -7.48 -43.90 5.67
C GLY A 106 -8.06 -45.10 6.43
N ILE A 107 -8.30 -44.94 7.74
CA ILE A 107 -8.89 -45.99 8.57
C ILE A 107 -10.38 -46.18 8.21
N CYS A 108 -11.13 -45.12 7.90
CA CYS A 108 -12.52 -45.27 7.44
C CYS A 108 -12.62 -46.11 6.16
N CYS A 109 -11.73 -45.89 5.18
CA CYS A 109 -11.71 -46.67 3.94
C CYS A 109 -11.32 -48.13 4.18
N ILE A 110 -10.43 -48.40 5.14
CA ILE A 110 -10.13 -49.77 5.59
C ILE A 110 -11.39 -50.39 6.22
N GLY A 111 -12.12 -49.65 7.05
CA GLY A 111 -13.40 -50.09 7.65
C GLY A 111 -14.45 -50.43 6.60
N ILE A 112 -14.68 -49.54 5.63
CA ILE A 112 -15.65 -49.73 4.52
C ILE A 112 -15.30 -50.96 3.69
N TYR A 113 -14.01 -51.24 3.55
CA TYR A 113 -13.52 -52.40 2.81
C TYR A 113 -13.62 -53.72 3.59
N VAL A 114 -13.30 -53.71 4.89
CA VAL A 114 -13.37 -54.90 5.76
C VAL A 114 -14.80 -55.33 6.00
N ASP A 115 -15.71 -54.36 6.04
CA ASP A 115 -17.12 -54.57 6.30
C ASP A 115 -17.96 -53.84 5.24
N PRO A 116 -17.98 -54.35 3.99
CA PRO A 116 -18.85 -53.80 2.97
C PRO A 116 -20.28 -54.16 3.37
N ALA A 117 -21.05 -53.16 3.81
CA ALA A 117 -22.45 -53.32 4.20
C ALA A 117 -23.21 -54.21 3.21
N ASP A 118 -23.92 -55.22 3.72
CA ASP A 118 -24.64 -56.18 2.91
C ASP A 118 -25.61 -55.47 1.92
N ASN A 119 -25.42 -55.72 0.62
CA ASN A 119 -26.47 -55.78 -0.41
C ASN A 119 -27.34 -54.54 -0.76
N TYR A 120 -26.79 -53.33 -0.98
CA TYR A 120 -27.56 -52.28 -1.69
C TYR A 120 -26.94 -51.72 -2.98
N TYR A 121 -25.66 -51.99 -3.27
CA TYR A 121 -24.96 -51.41 -4.44
C TYR A 121 -24.23 -52.42 -5.34
N LEU A 122 -24.40 -53.72 -5.10
CA LEU A 122 -23.68 -54.78 -5.82
C LEU A 122 -24.27 -55.01 -7.22
N ASN A 123 -23.74 -54.26 -8.19
CA ASN A 123 -23.77 -54.61 -9.60
C ASN A 123 -22.30 -54.75 -10.04
N ILE A 124 -21.97 -55.78 -10.82
CA ILE A 124 -20.60 -56.29 -11.06
C ILE A 124 -19.60 -55.23 -11.58
N ASN A 125 -20.07 -54.14 -12.18
CA ASN A 125 -19.22 -53.01 -12.63
C ASN A 125 -18.92 -51.95 -11.55
N LYS A 126 -19.65 -51.94 -10.41
CA LYS A 126 -19.44 -51.01 -9.30
C LYS A 126 -18.31 -51.43 -8.34
N GLU A 127 -18.05 -52.73 -8.20
CA GLU A 127 -17.00 -53.25 -7.29
C GLU A 127 -15.59 -52.77 -7.64
N LYS A 128 -15.24 -52.77 -8.94
CA LYS A 128 -13.89 -52.39 -9.43
C LYS A 128 -13.61 -50.90 -9.27
N LEU A 129 -14.61 -50.07 -9.52
CA LEU A 129 -14.49 -48.61 -9.38
C LEU A 129 -14.42 -48.20 -7.89
N LEU A 130 -15.16 -48.89 -7.03
CA LEU A 130 -15.13 -48.70 -5.58
C LEU A 130 -13.75 -49.02 -5.00
N LEU A 131 -13.19 -50.19 -5.35
CA LEU A 131 -11.85 -50.57 -4.90
C LEU A 131 -10.78 -49.57 -5.38
N PHE A 132 -10.90 -49.06 -6.61
CA PHE A 132 -10.04 -47.99 -7.11
C PHE A 132 -10.07 -46.73 -6.25
N PHE A 133 -11.26 -46.23 -5.87
CA PHE A 133 -11.37 -45.04 -5.02
C PHE A 133 -10.94 -45.28 -3.58
N ILE A 134 -11.18 -46.47 -3.02
CA ILE A 134 -10.66 -46.88 -1.70
C ILE A 134 -9.13 -46.85 -1.74
N THR A 135 -8.50 -47.48 -2.74
CA THR A 135 -7.05 -47.48 -2.92
C THR A 135 -6.50 -46.06 -3.02
N LEU A 136 -7.13 -45.21 -3.84
CA LEU A 136 -6.71 -43.82 -4.03
C LEU A 136 -6.81 -43.00 -2.73
N SER A 137 -7.87 -43.23 -1.95
CA SER A 137 -8.08 -42.57 -0.66
C SER A 137 -7.06 -43.00 0.40
N ILE A 138 -6.68 -44.29 0.43
CA ILE A 138 -5.62 -44.81 1.32
C ILE A 138 -4.26 -44.23 0.92
N ILE A 139 -3.95 -44.17 -0.38
CA ILE A 139 -2.69 -43.59 -0.87
C ILE A 139 -2.55 -42.15 -0.41
N PHE A 140 -3.53 -41.31 -0.75
CA PHE A 140 -3.46 -39.93 -0.37
C PHE A 140 -3.50 -39.80 1.16
N GLY A 141 -4.38 -40.55 1.83
CA GLY A 141 -4.54 -40.66 3.29
C GLY A 141 -3.22 -40.75 4.04
N PHE A 142 -2.49 -41.84 3.78
CA PHE A 142 -1.29 -42.15 4.53
C PHE A 142 -0.06 -41.37 4.09
N VAL A 143 0.04 -40.97 2.80
CA VAL A 143 1.07 -40.02 2.37
C VAL A 143 0.93 -38.70 3.13
N ASN A 144 -0.31 -38.20 3.27
CA ASN A 144 -0.57 -36.95 3.97
C ASN A 144 -0.40 -37.06 5.49
N PHE A 145 -0.85 -38.17 6.09
CA PHE A 145 -0.66 -38.45 7.52
C PHE A 145 0.83 -38.47 7.89
N CYS A 146 1.63 -39.28 7.18
CA CYS A 146 3.07 -39.38 7.43
C CYS A 146 3.77 -38.04 7.15
N GLY A 147 3.46 -37.41 6.02
CA GLY A 147 4.06 -36.13 5.64
C GLY A 147 3.75 -35.00 6.63
N SER A 148 2.49 -34.83 7.01
CA SER A 148 2.06 -33.81 7.99
C SER A 148 2.66 -34.03 9.36
N THR A 149 2.78 -35.30 9.80
CA THR A 149 3.41 -35.66 11.06
C THR A 149 4.91 -35.34 11.07
N ILE A 150 5.62 -35.63 9.98
CA ILE A 150 7.05 -35.30 9.86
C ILE A 150 7.28 -33.79 9.87
N ILE A 151 6.51 -33.04 9.08
CA ILE A 151 6.62 -31.58 9.03
C ILE A 151 6.28 -30.98 10.41
N TYR A 152 5.28 -31.52 11.11
CA TYR A 152 4.99 -31.14 12.50
C TYR A 152 6.21 -31.29 13.42
N PHE A 153 6.86 -32.46 13.43
CA PHE A 153 8.03 -32.70 14.27
C PHE A 153 9.22 -31.84 13.87
N ARG A 154 9.43 -31.62 12.56
CA ARG A 154 10.50 -30.72 12.08
C ARG A 154 10.29 -29.29 12.54
N ILE A 155 9.09 -28.75 12.40
CA ILE A 155 8.76 -27.40 12.91
C ILE A 155 9.01 -27.36 14.43
N ASN A 156 8.65 -28.41 15.18
CA ASN A 156 8.87 -28.48 16.61
C ASN A 156 10.38 -28.53 16.98
N HIS A 157 11.18 -29.24 16.19
CA HIS A 157 12.63 -29.28 16.35
C HIS A 157 13.24 -27.88 16.15
N TYR A 158 12.87 -27.19 15.08
CA TYR A 158 13.36 -25.84 14.80
C TYR A 158 12.92 -24.82 15.86
N ALA A 159 11.68 -24.92 16.34
CA ALA A 159 11.19 -24.07 17.43
C ALA A 159 12.00 -24.22 18.73
N LYS A 160 12.49 -25.44 19.03
CA LYS A 160 13.37 -25.68 20.20
C LYS A 160 14.77 -25.07 20.00
N MET A 161 15.31 -25.12 18.79
CA MET A 161 16.60 -24.50 18.47
C MET A 161 16.58 -22.97 18.61
N GLU A 162 15.46 -22.33 18.31
CA GLU A 162 15.28 -20.88 18.42
C GLU A 162 15.19 -20.38 19.87
N ASN A 163 14.82 -21.25 20.81
CA ASN A 163 14.48 -20.88 22.20
C ASN A 163 15.62 -21.02 23.23
N GLY A 164 16.89 -21.26 22.85
CA GLY A 164 18.01 -20.89 23.74
C GLY A 164 19.16 -21.86 24.00
N ASN A 165 19.60 -22.71 23.07
CA ASN A 165 20.92 -23.36 23.20
C ASN A 165 21.77 -23.17 21.93
N ILE A 166 22.45 -22.03 21.87
CA ILE A 166 23.34 -21.63 20.77
C ILE A 166 24.43 -22.70 20.53
N LYS A 167 24.93 -23.33 21.61
CA LYS A 167 25.97 -24.37 21.54
C LYS A 167 25.53 -25.62 20.77
N GLN A 168 24.30 -26.12 20.96
CA GLN A 168 23.78 -27.28 20.21
C GLN A 168 23.51 -26.95 18.74
N ALA A 169 23.05 -25.73 18.45
CA ALA A 169 22.83 -25.28 17.08
C ALA A 169 24.12 -25.08 16.28
N GLU A 170 25.24 -24.80 16.95
CA GLU A 170 26.57 -24.72 16.34
C GLU A 170 27.17 -26.11 16.09
N THR A 171 27.05 -27.04 17.06
CA THR A 171 27.53 -28.43 16.87
C THR A 171 26.76 -29.17 15.77
N GLU A 172 25.46 -28.93 15.62
CA GLU A 172 24.67 -29.53 14.53
C GLU A 172 24.95 -28.88 13.17
N LYS A 173 25.27 -27.58 13.11
CA LYS A 173 25.71 -26.90 11.87
C LYS A 173 27.08 -27.38 11.40
N GLU A 174 27.98 -27.73 12.32
CA GLU A 174 29.27 -28.35 12.00
C GLU A 174 29.08 -29.78 11.46
N LYS A 175 28.23 -30.59 12.10
CA LYS A 175 27.83 -31.91 11.58
C LYS A 175 27.12 -31.84 10.22
N GLU A 176 26.39 -30.75 9.94
CA GLU A 176 25.74 -30.55 8.64
C GLU A 176 26.74 -30.21 7.51
N LYS A 177 27.85 -29.53 7.84
CA LYS A 177 28.94 -29.15 6.92
C LYS A 177 29.86 -30.31 6.56
N GLU A 178 30.12 -31.25 7.48
CA GLU A 178 31.11 -32.32 7.30
C GLU A 178 30.72 -33.43 6.28
N SER A 179 29.52 -33.43 5.70
CA SER A 179 29.12 -34.50 4.76
C SER A 179 28.58 -34.00 3.40
N LYS A 180 29.21 -32.99 2.79
CA LYS A 180 28.78 -32.48 1.46
C LYS A 180 28.88 -33.51 0.33
N GLN A 181 29.83 -34.45 0.33
CA GLN A 181 29.95 -35.49 -0.72
C GLN A 181 29.09 -36.75 -0.48
N GLY A 182 28.87 -37.15 0.78
CA GLY A 182 28.02 -38.31 1.12
C GLY A 182 26.52 -38.06 0.97
N LYS A 183 26.07 -36.80 1.09
CA LYS A 183 24.65 -36.41 0.98
C LYS A 183 24.12 -36.47 -0.46
N THR A 184 24.95 -36.24 -1.47
CA THR A 184 24.52 -36.24 -2.88
C THR A 184 24.17 -37.64 -3.36
N MET A 185 25.00 -38.64 -3.06
CA MET A 185 24.68 -40.04 -3.38
C MET A 185 23.51 -40.59 -2.59
N ALA A 186 23.42 -40.29 -1.29
CA ALA A 186 22.26 -40.67 -0.48
C ALA A 186 20.94 -40.06 -1.01
N ASN A 187 20.97 -38.82 -1.49
CA ASN A 187 19.82 -38.15 -2.11
C ASN A 187 19.41 -38.82 -3.44
N ILE A 188 20.38 -39.21 -4.27
CA ILE A 188 20.11 -39.92 -5.53
C ILE A 188 19.49 -41.29 -5.24
N ILE A 189 20.08 -42.08 -4.35
CA ILE A 189 19.57 -43.40 -3.95
C ILE A 189 18.15 -43.28 -3.39
N ARG A 190 17.91 -42.31 -2.50
CA ARG A 190 16.57 -42.03 -1.97
C ARG A 190 15.59 -41.69 -3.09
N ASN A 191 15.97 -40.84 -4.03
CA ASN A 191 15.09 -40.43 -5.13
C ASN A 191 14.76 -41.61 -6.06
N ILE A 192 15.74 -42.48 -6.36
CA ILE A 192 15.51 -43.74 -7.09
C ILE A 192 14.55 -44.63 -6.31
N PHE A 193 14.77 -44.82 -5.01
CA PHE A 193 13.89 -45.59 -4.15
C PHE A 193 12.45 -45.02 -4.14
N MET A 194 12.28 -43.70 -4.06
CA MET A 194 10.95 -43.08 -4.17
C MET A 194 10.28 -43.36 -5.51
N VAL A 195 11.02 -43.29 -6.63
CA VAL A 195 10.49 -43.62 -7.95
C VAL A 195 10.03 -45.08 -8.00
N VAL A 196 10.80 -46.01 -7.44
CA VAL A 196 10.42 -47.43 -7.33
C VAL A 196 9.13 -47.60 -6.51
N VAL A 197 9.03 -46.93 -5.37
CA VAL A 197 7.82 -46.97 -4.53
C VAL A 197 6.61 -46.39 -5.28
N VAL A 198 6.78 -45.29 -6.02
CA VAL A 198 5.70 -44.70 -6.84
C VAL A 198 5.28 -45.66 -7.95
N ILE A 199 6.22 -46.33 -8.62
CA ILE A 199 5.90 -47.35 -9.63
C ILE A 199 5.13 -48.51 -9.00
N ALA A 200 5.53 -48.98 -7.82
CA ALA A 200 4.81 -50.02 -7.09
C ALA A 200 3.39 -49.58 -6.72
N ILE A 201 3.21 -48.35 -6.22
CA ILE A 201 1.88 -47.79 -5.94
C ILE A 201 1.04 -47.70 -7.21
N CYS A 202 1.60 -47.23 -8.33
CA CYS A 202 0.91 -47.19 -9.63
C CYS A 202 0.50 -48.59 -10.10
N PHE A 203 1.36 -49.59 -9.92
CA PHE A 203 1.03 -50.99 -10.20
C PHE A 203 -0.17 -51.46 -9.36
N PHE A 204 -0.15 -51.24 -8.05
CA PHE A 204 -1.30 -51.59 -7.19
C PHE A 204 -2.56 -50.79 -7.54
N LEU A 205 -2.44 -49.53 -7.94
CA LEU A 205 -3.57 -48.72 -8.40
C LEU A 205 -4.19 -49.30 -9.69
N ILE A 206 -3.39 -49.73 -10.66
CA ILE A 206 -3.89 -50.39 -11.87
C ILE A 206 -4.52 -51.75 -11.52
N LEU A 207 -3.89 -52.50 -10.62
CA LEU A 207 -4.37 -53.78 -10.13
C LEU A 207 -5.73 -53.66 -9.42
N SER A 208 -6.04 -52.52 -8.79
CA SER A 208 -7.36 -52.26 -8.17
C SER A 208 -8.53 -52.37 -9.15
N ILE A 209 -8.29 -52.08 -10.43
CA ILE A 209 -9.32 -52.08 -11.48
C ILE A 209 -9.61 -53.52 -11.93
N THR A 210 -8.65 -54.43 -11.80
CA THR A 210 -8.73 -55.81 -12.30
C THR A 210 -8.96 -56.84 -11.20
N THR A 211 -8.77 -56.49 -9.93
CA THR A 211 -8.92 -57.40 -8.79
C THR A 211 -10.32 -57.38 -8.18
N ASN A 212 -10.75 -58.53 -7.67
CA ASN A 212 -12.01 -58.66 -6.93
C ASN A 212 -11.80 -58.37 -5.44
N ILE A 213 -12.86 -57.90 -4.78
CA ILE A 213 -12.86 -57.46 -3.38
C ILE A 213 -12.50 -58.59 -2.40
N SER A 214 -12.67 -59.88 -2.73
CA SER A 214 -12.47 -60.99 -1.77
C SER A 214 -11.01 -61.30 -1.39
N SER A 215 -10.00 -60.84 -2.15
CA SER A 215 -8.58 -61.14 -1.90
C SER A 215 -7.76 -60.00 -1.26
N GLY A 216 -8.41 -58.92 -0.82
CA GLY A 216 -7.75 -57.61 -0.79
C GLY A 216 -7.33 -57.01 0.55
N LEU A 217 -7.49 -57.66 1.72
CA LEU A 217 -6.91 -57.10 2.97
C LEU A 217 -5.37 -57.01 2.88
N LYS A 218 -4.71 -58.05 2.32
CA LYS A 218 -3.26 -58.03 2.06
C LYS A 218 -2.88 -56.95 1.04
N TYR A 219 -3.73 -56.76 0.02
CA TYR A 219 -3.57 -55.71 -0.98
C TYR A 219 -3.64 -54.32 -0.33
N ILE A 220 -4.67 -54.05 0.48
CA ILE A 220 -4.84 -52.77 1.18
C ILE A 220 -3.69 -52.53 2.17
N LEU A 221 -3.29 -53.55 2.92
CA LEU A 221 -2.15 -53.45 3.84
C LEU A 221 -0.86 -53.09 3.09
N MET A 222 -0.62 -53.69 1.92
CA MET A 222 0.53 -53.36 1.08
C MET A 222 0.48 -51.92 0.57
N VAL A 223 -0.68 -51.47 0.08
CA VAL A 223 -0.88 -50.07 -0.35
C VAL A 223 -0.65 -49.10 0.81
N PHE A 224 -1.16 -49.42 2.01
CA PHE A 224 -0.95 -48.65 3.23
C PHE A 224 0.55 -48.51 3.57
N VAL A 225 1.29 -49.63 3.55
CA VAL A 225 2.73 -49.64 3.83
C VAL A 225 3.50 -48.81 2.81
N LEU A 226 3.25 -49.02 1.51
CA LEU A 226 3.92 -48.28 0.43
C LEU A 226 3.64 -46.78 0.50
N SER A 227 2.39 -46.41 0.80
CA SER A 227 1.96 -45.00 0.92
C SER A 227 2.60 -44.32 2.13
N SER A 228 2.71 -45.04 3.26
CA SER A 228 3.40 -44.57 4.46
C SER A 228 4.91 -44.38 4.18
N ILE A 229 5.55 -45.34 3.50
CA ILE A 229 6.94 -45.24 3.08
C ILE A 229 7.14 -44.01 2.19
N LEU A 230 6.30 -43.82 1.17
CA LEU A 230 6.39 -42.66 0.28
C LEU A 230 6.28 -41.34 1.04
N GLY A 231 5.27 -41.21 1.91
CA GLY A 231 5.08 -40.01 2.74
C GLY A 231 6.27 -39.75 3.66
N ILE A 232 6.84 -40.80 4.26
CA ILE A 232 8.02 -40.67 5.13
C ILE A 232 9.24 -40.23 4.33
N THR A 233 9.60 -40.98 3.30
CA THR A 233 10.81 -40.74 2.52
C THR A 233 10.81 -39.37 1.85
N PHE A 234 9.66 -38.91 1.34
CA PHE A 234 9.53 -37.61 0.71
C PHE A 234 9.74 -36.47 1.71
N PHE A 235 9.00 -36.45 2.82
CA PHE A 235 8.99 -35.30 3.73
C PHE A 235 10.12 -35.28 4.77
N VAL A 236 10.76 -36.42 5.07
CA VAL A 236 11.92 -36.47 6.00
C VAL A 236 13.07 -35.60 5.50
N THR A 237 13.22 -35.43 4.20
CA THR A 237 14.40 -34.79 3.59
C THR A 237 14.16 -33.38 3.07
N VAL A 238 12.93 -32.88 3.17
CA VAL A 238 12.54 -31.53 2.77
C VAL A 238 13.36 -30.48 3.50
N TYR A 239 14.02 -29.60 2.76
CA TYR A 239 14.78 -28.48 3.35
C TYR A 239 13.88 -27.48 4.08
N HIS A 240 14.43 -26.78 5.06
CA HIS A 240 13.72 -25.76 5.83
C HIS A 240 13.02 -24.72 4.93
N LYS A 241 13.67 -24.27 3.84
CA LYS A 241 13.08 -23.33 2.86
C LYS A 241 11.80 -23.82 2.18
N TYR A 242 11.53 -25.13 2.22
CA TYR A 242 10.40 -25.77 1.55
C TYR A 242 9.24 -26.14 2.50
N ILE A 243 9.35 -25.89 3.81
CA ILE A 243 8.32 -26.25 4.81
C ILE A 243 6.93 -25.71 4.42
N THR A 244 6.85 -24.47 3.95
CA THR A 244 5.61 -23.85 3.45
C THR A 244 5.01 -24.60 2.27
N SER A 245 5.84 -24.89 1.29
CA SER A 245 5.42 -25.53 0.05
C SER A 245 4.92 -26.94 0.35
N SER A 246 5.57 -27.63 1.29
CA SER A 246 5.12 -28.90 1.85
C SER A 246 3.77 -28.78 2.55
N TYR A 247 3.59 -27.77 3.41
CA TYR A 247 2.31 -27.50 4.07
C TYR A 247 1.16 -27.35 3.05
N LEU A 248 1.36 -26.57 1.99
CA LEU A 248 0.33 -26.32 0.98
C LEU A 248 -0.02 -27.57 0.16
N ILE A 249 0.97 -28.41 -0.16
CA ILE A 249 0.73 -29.70 -0.80
C ILE A 249 -0.04 -30.64 0.13
N LEU A 250 0.40 -30.78 1.38
CA LEU A 250 -0.27 -31.63 2.36
C LEU A 250 -1.71 -31.16 2.64
N ASN A 251 -1.95 -29.85 2.63
CA ASN A 251 -3.30 -29.31 2.72
C ASN A 251 -4.12 -29.60 1.45
N SER A 252 -3.52 -29.53 0.25
CA SER A 252 -4.24 -29.93 -0.98
C SER A 252 -4.62 -31.40 -0.99
N LEU A 253 -3.76 -32.26 -0.43
CA LEU A 253 -4.02 -33.68 -0.26
C LEU A 253 -5.27 -33.88 0.61
N THR A 254 -5.46 -33.18 1.74
CA THR A 254 -6.71 -33.30 2.53
C THR A 254 -7.99 -33.11 1.70
N GLY A 255 -7.97 -32.20 0.71
CA GLY A 255 -9.08 -32.00 -0.21
C GLY A 255 -9.28 -33.17 -1.18
N LEU A 256 -8.19 -33.73 -1.73
CA LEU A 256 -8.24 -34.95 -2.56
C LEU A 256 -8.78 -36.16 -1.79
N HIS A 257 -8.49 -36.27 -0.50
CA HIS A 257 -9.05 -37.33 0.35
C HIS A 257 -10.55 -37.17 0.52
N CYS A 258 -11.03 -35.95 0.76
CA CYS A 258 -12.46 -35.68 0.85
C CYS A 258 -13.19 -36.02 -0.46
N ILE A 259 -12.58 -35.71 -1.61
CA ILE A 259 -13.11 -36.08 -2.92
C ILE A 259 -13.21 -37.60 -3.06
N THR A 260 -12.10 -38.32 -2.81
CA THR A 260 -12.08 -39.78 -2.95
C THR A 260 -13.03 -40.48 -2.00
N LEU A 261 -13.08 -40.08 -0.73
CA LEU A 261 -14.07 -40.58 0.23
C LEU A 261 -15.50 -40.27 -0.22
N GLY A 262 -15.74 -39.07 -0.75
CA GLY A 262 -17.02 -38.69 -1.35
C GLY A 262 -17.44 -39.60 -2.51
N PHE A 263 -16.51 -40.09 -3.34
CA PHE A 263 -16.81 -41.12 -4.34
C PHE A 263 -17.06 -42.50 -3.72
N VAL A 264 -16.34 -42.86 -2.65
CA VAL A 264 -16.53 -44.15 -1.94
C VAL A 264 -17.93 -44.25 -1.35
N ILE A 265 -18.41 -43.18 -0.69
CA ILE A 265 -19.74 -43.17 -0.03
C ILE A 265 -20.82 -42.41 -0.82
N SER A 266 -20.56 -42.05 -2.09
CA SER A 266 -21.49 -41.34 -2.98
C SER A 266 -22.08 -40.03 -2.42
N HIS A 267 -21.24 -39.18 -1.82
CA HIS A 267 -21.67 -37.97 -1.09
C HIS A 267 -21.20 -36.67 -1.78
N ASN A 268 -22.13 -35.93 -2.40
CA ASN A 268 -21.83 -34.75 -3.23
C ASN A 268 -21.13 -33.61 -2.47
N PHE A 269 -21.53 -33.36 -1.23
CA PHE A 269 -20.93 -32.29 -0.43
C PHE A 269 -19.44 -32.55 -0.11
N LEU A 270 -19.05 -33.82 0.12
CA LEU A 270 -17.64 -34.20 0.36
C LEU A 270 -16.79 -33.93 -0.88
N ILE A 271 -17.34 -34.26 -2.06
CA ILE A 271 -16.70 -34.00 -3.35
C ILE A 271 -16.55 -32.49 -3.57
N ALA A 272 -17.61 -31.71 -3.40
CA ALA A 272 -17.60 -30.28 -3.62
C ALA A 272 -16.65 -29.55 -2.65
N ALA A 273 -16.81 -29.78 -1.34
CA ALA A 273 -15.97 -29.17 -0.30
C ALA A 273 -14.49 -29.58 -0.45
N GLY A 274 -14.21 -30.85 -0.74
CA GLY A 274 -12.87 -31.35 -1.02
C GLY A 274 -12.22 -30.68 -2.24
N SER A 275 -13.01 -30.42 -3.29
CA SER A 275 -12.56 -29.70 -4.49
C SER A 275 -12.14 -28.26 -4.18
N PHE A 276 -12.91 -27.55 -3.35
CA PHE A 276 -12.54 -26.20 -2.91
C PHE A 276 -11.23 -26.21 -2.11
N ILE A 277 -11.08 -27.12 -1.14
CA ILE A 277 -9.87 -27.22 -0.31
C ILE A 277 -8.64 -27.60 -1.15
N CYS A 278 -8.80 -28.54 -2.10
CA CYS A 278 -7.72 -28.96 -2.99
C CYS A 278 -7.28 -27.81 -3.92
N GLY A 279 -8.22 -27.22 -4.66
CA GLY A 279 -7.94 -26.16 -5.62
C GLY A 279 -7.30 -24.94 -4.98
N THR A 280 -7.81 -24.50 -3.84
CA THR A 280 -7.27 -23.36 -3.07
C THR A 280 -5.81 -23.57 -2.68
N SER A 281 -5.49 -24.75 -2.16
CA SER A 281 -4.17 -25.10 -1.67
C SER A 281 -3.16 -25.24 -2.80
N LEU A 282 -3.54 -25.87 -3.93
CA LEU A 282 -2.68 -25.99 -5.12
C LEU A 282 -2.38 -24.63 -5.76
N ILE A 283 -3.38 -23.77 -5.93
CA ILE A 283 -3.17 -22.41 -6.48
C ILE A 283 -2.20 -21.63 -5.59
N THR A 284 -2.40 -21.71 -4.28
CA THR A 284 -1.53 -21.03 -3.31
C THR A 284 -0.12 -21.62 -3.32
N PHE A 285 0.02 -22.94 -3.49
CA PHE A 285 1.31 -23.61 -3.66
C PHE A 285 2.05 -23.09 -4.90
N PHE A 286 1.41 -23.06 -6.08
CA PHE A 286 2.05 -22.57 -7.29
C PHE A 286 2.46 -21.10 -7.18
N LYS A 287 1.61 -20.26 -6.57
CA LYS A 287 1.95 -18.85 -6.30
C LYS A 287 3.10 -18.72 -5.32
N ASN A 288 3.15 -19.56 -4.27
CA ASN A 288 4.26 -19.57 -3.32
C ASN A 288 5.57 -19.97 -4.00
N CYS A 289 5.55 -20.99 -4.87
CA CYS A 289 6.73 -21.41 -5.63
C CYS A 289 7.20 -20.31 -6.60
N GLN A 290 6.28 -19.65 -7.31
CA GLN A 290 6.62 -18.52 -8.18
C GLN A 290 7.21 -17.34 -7.39
N LYS A 291 6.61 -16.99 -6.26
CA LYS A 291 7.00 -15.85 -5.41
C LYS A 291 8.34 -16.02 -4.72
N ASN A 292 8.69 -17.25 -4.37
CA ASN A 292 9.93 -17.60 -3.70
C ASN A 292 10.97 -18.20 -4.66
N GLU A 293 10.73 -18.17 -5.98
CA GLU A 293 11.60 -18.73 -7.02
C GLU A 293 11.98 -20.20 -6.79
N ILE A 294 11.08 -20.96 -6.16
CA ILE A 294 11.27 -22.39 -5.91
C ILE A 294 10.93 -23.13 -7.21
N GLN A 295 11.92 -23.77 -7.83
CA GLN A 295 11.63 -24.69 -8.91
C GLN A 295 10.96 -25.94 -8.35
N ILE A 296 9.86 -26.36 -8.98
CA ILE A 296 9.07 -27.53 -8.53
C ILE A 296 9.94 -28.80 -8.56
N VAL A 297 10.83 -28.93 -9.54
CA VAL A 297 11.78 -30.05 -9.64
C VAL A 297 12.72 -30.08 -8.44
N ASP A 298 13.24 -28.91 -8.05
CA ASP A 298 14.13 -28.77 -6.89
C ASP A 298 13.43 -29.09 -5.56
N PHE A 299 12.14 -28.74 -5.46
CA PHE A 299 11.29 -29.12 -4.34
C PHE A 299 11.04 -30.63 -4.29
N LEU A 300 10.67 -31.25 -5.43
CA LEU A 300 10.32 -32.67 -5.50
C LEU A 300 11.51 -33.59 -5.27
N PHE A 301 12.70 -33.19 -5.75
CA PHE A 301 13.87 -34.05 -5.74
C PHE A 301 15.00 -33.56 -4.81
N ASN A 302 14.74 -32.51 -4.03
CA ASN A 302 15.71 -31.91 -3.09
C ASN A 302 17.06 -31.58 -3.77
N ASN A 303 17.02 -30.79 -4.85
CA ASN A 303 18.20 -30.37 -5.63
C ASN A 303 19.06 -31.54 -6.17
N LEU A 304 18.50 -32.39 -7.04
CA LEU A 304 19.30 -33.40 -7.79
C LEU A 304 20.42 -32.79 -8.64
N PHE A 305 20.22 -31.54 -9.07
CA PHE A 305 21.19 -30.76 -9.83
C PHE A 305 21.57 -29.56 -8.96
N GLU A 306 22.50 -29.76 -8.02
CA GLU A 306 23.31 -28.63 -7.60
C GLU A 306 23.98 -28.11 -8.87
N LYS A 307 23.50 -26.99 -9.41
CA LYS A 307 24.45 -26.07 -10.02
C LYS A 307 25.51 -25.89 -8.94
N LYS A 308 26.77 -26.18 -9.27
CA LYS A 308 27.92 -25.74 -8.47
C LYS A 308 27.51 -24.39 -7.92
N GLU A 309 27.50 -24.24 -6.60
CA GLU A 309 27.59 -22.90 -6.00
C GLU A 309 28.69 -22.25 -6.83
N GLY A 310 28.30 -21.34 -7.74
CA GLY A 310 29.27 -20.67 -8.59
C GLY A 310 30.29 -20.15 -7.61
N ASP A 311 31.56 -20.49 -7.88
CA ASP A 311 32.71 -20.21 -7.03
C ASP A 311 32.43 -18.99 -6.20
N ASP A 312 32.69 -19.09 -4.88
CA ASP A 312 32.77 -17.93 -4.02
C ASP A 312 33.25 -16.78 -4.90
N TYR A 313 32.35 -15.85 -5.21
CA TYR A 313 32.77 -14.56 -5.69
C TYR A 313 33.43 -13.97 -4.44
N GLU A 314 34.67 -14.43 -4.16
CA GLU A 314 35.83 -13.58 -3.96
C GLU A 314 35.87 -12.61 -5.15
N GLY A 315 34.84 -11.77 -5.26
CA GLY A 315 35.02 -10.50 -5.92
C GLY A 315 36.03 -9.81 -5.03
N ASN A 316 37.24 -9.62 -5.58
CA ASN A 316 38.38 -8.92 -5.00
C ASN A 316 37.96 -8.13 -3.76
N ASP A 317 38.42 -8.58 -2.59
CA ASP A 317 38.52 -7.75 -1.40
C ASP A 317 39.60 -6.68 -1.66
N GLU A 318 39.33 -5.82 -2.66
CA GLU A 318 39.97 -4.52 -2.77
C GLU A 318 39.06 -3.55 -2.02
N ASP A 319 39.51 -3.26 -0.80
CA ASP A 319 39.01 -2.23 0.09
C ASP A 319 38.79 -0.92 -0.68
N ASN A 320 37.51 -0.58 -0.84
CA ASN A 320 37.10 0.81 -0.69
C ASN A 320 36.24 0.85 0.58
N ASP A 321 36.90 1.19 1.67
CA ASP A 321 36.35 1.40 3.01
C ASP A 321 35.34 2.57 3.03
N GLU A 322 34.16 2.37 2.45
CA GLU A 322 33.01 3.20 2.82
C GLU A 322 32.47 2.68 4.17
N GLU A 323 32.75 3.43 5.24
CA GLU A 323 32.37 3.11 6.62
C GLU A 323 30.87 2.85 6.77
N ILE A 324 30.51 1.75 7.45
CA ILE A 324 29.14 1.47 7.86
C ILE A 324 28.73 2.49 8.92
N ASN A 325 27.72 3.30 8.62
CA ASN A 325 27.28 4.39 9.49
C ASN A 325 26.52 3.86 10.73
N ILE A 326 27.22 3.69 11.85
CA ILE A 326 26.66 3.24 13.13
C ILE A 326 26.27 4.45 13.99
N ILE A 327 25.06 4.45 14.53
CA ILE A 327 24.52 5.58 15.30
C ILE A 327 24.33 5.26 16.80
N PRO A 328 24.52 6.24 17.71
CA PRO A 328 24.24 6.08 19.14
C PRO A 328 22.75 6.18 19.46
N LEU A 329 22.36 5.75 20.68
CA LEU A 329 20.96 5.67 21.11
C LEU A 329 20.27 7.05 21.16
N SER A 330 21.01 8.08 21.55
CA SER A 330 20.54 9.47 21.56
C SER A 330 20.09 9.94 20.17
N GLN A 331 20.84 9.58 19.12
CA GLN A 331 20.51 9.94 17.74
C GLN A 331 19.29 9.14 17.23
N LEU A 332 19.18 7.85 17.59
CA LEU A 332 18.00 7.04 17.27
C LEU A 332 16.72 7.63 17.88
N LYS A 333 16.78 8.05 19.15
CA LYS A 333 15.67 8.71 19.83
C LYS A 333 15.23 9.99 19.13
N ASN A 334 16.18 10.87 18.79
CA ASN A 334 15.88 12.13 18.10
C ASN A 334 15.25 11.87 16.72
N LEU A 335 15.74 10.86 15.99
CA LEU A 335 15.13 10.45 14.72
C LEU A 335 13.68 9.98 14.90
N ILE A 336 13.37 9.26 15.98
CA ILE A 336 12.00 8.81 16.26
C ILE A 336 11.09 10.01 16.59
N LEU A 337 11.50 10.88 17.52
CA LEU A 337 10.69 12.00 17.99
C LEU A 337 10.47 13.09 16.92
N ASN A 338 11.43 13.30 16.02
CA ASN A 338 11.33 14.32 14.98
C ASN A 338 10.44 13.91 13.78
N ASN A 339 9.94 12.67 13.76
CA ASN A 339 9.17 12.15 12.63
C ASN A 339 7.72 11.83 13.00
N LYS A 340 6.77 12.51 12.34
CA LYS A 340 5.32 12.27 12.51
C LYS A 340 4.84 10.95 11.89
N LYS A 341 5.62 10.35 10.98
CA LYS A 341 5.23 9.14 10.25
C LYS A 341 6.40 8.17 10.11
N ILE A 342 6.27 7.01 10.72
CA ILE A 342 7.32 5.99 10.84
C ILE A 342 6.82 4.68 10.23
N LEU A 343 7.68 4.00 9.45
CA LEU A 343 7.44 2.63 9.00
C LEU A 343 8.30 1.68 9.84
N ILE A 344 7.73 0.63 10.38
CA ILE A 344 8.44 -0.44 11.07
C ILE A 344 8.47 -1.66 10.15
N ALA A 345 9.66 -2.13 9.78
CA ALA A 345 9.88 -3.27 8.92
C ALA A 345 10.46 -4.43 9.76
N PRO A 346 9.60 -5.25 10.39
CA PRO A 346 10.04 -6.42 11.15
C PRO A 346 10.62 -7.50 10.22
N GLY A 347 11.77 -8.04 10.62
CA GLY A 347 12.41 -9.21 10.03
C GLY A 347 12.49 -10.39 11.00
N TYR A 348 13.24 -11.42 10.62
CA TYR A 348 13.40 -12.62 11.45
C TYR A 348 14.07 -12.33 12.81
N GLY A 349 14.89 -11.28 12.92
CA GLY A 349 15.45 -10.91 14.23
C GLY A 349 14.38 -10.54 15.28
N LEU A 350 13.23 -10.01 14.88
CA LEU A 350 12.11 -9.77 15.81
C LEU A 350 11.64 -11.07 16.48
N VAL A 351 11.62 -12.16 15.70
CA VAL A 351 11.24 -13.51 16.16
C VAL A 351 12.26 -14.01 17.18
N VAL A 352 13.55 -13.97 16.82
CA VAL A 352 14.64 -14.48 17.66
C VAL A 352 14.73 -13.73 18.98
N SER A 353 14.58 -12.41 18.97
CA SER A 353 14.58 -11.60 20.20
C SER A 353 13.27 -11.69 20.99
N GLN A 354 12.22 -12.33 20.47
CA GLN A 354 10.87 -12.37 21.07
C GLN A 354 10.35 -10.98 21.50
N ALA A 355 10.51 -10.00 20.60
CA ALA A 355 10.28 -8.59 20.91
C ALA A 355 8.85 -8.10 20.58
N GLN A 356 7.95 -8.98 20.14
CA GLN A 356 6.61 -8.60 19.65
C GLN A 356 5.75 -7.86 20.68
N HIS A 357 5.78 -8.28 21.96
CA HIS A 357 5.01 -7.61 23.02
C HIS A 357 5.58 -6.23 23.36
N VAL A 358 6.90 -6.11 23.39
CA VAL A 358 7.59 -4.83 23.63
C VAL A 358 7.36 -3.87 22.46
N LEU A 359 7.31 -4.39 21.22
CA LEU A 359 6.95 -3.63 20.02
C LEU A 359 5.49 -3.16 20.05
N SER A 360 4.55 -3.98 20.51
CA SER A 360 3.14 -3.58 20.67
C SER A 360 3.00 -2.43 21.68
N GLU A 361 3.72 -2.50 22.80
CA GLU A 361 3.80 -1.40 23.76
C GLU A 361 4.43 -0.14 23.15
N PHE A 362 5.51 -0.31 22.37
CA PHE A 362 6.18 0.80 21.68
C PHE A 362 5.25 1.53 20.72
N LEU A 363 4.46 0.79 19.94
CA LEU A 363 3.44 1.38 19.05
C LEU A 363 2.39 2.21 19.82
N LYS A 364 1.92 1.71 20.97
CA LYS A 364 0.98 2.44 21.83
C LYS A 364 1.61 3.73 22.38
N LEU A 365 2.88 3.67 22.78
CA LEU A 365 3.61 4.85 23.24
C LEU A 365 3.79 5.88 22.12
N LEU A 366 4.17 5.45 20.91
CA LEU A 366 4.29 6.36 19.75
C LEU A 366 2.96 7.05 19.42
N ALA A 367 1.84 6.33 19.51
CA ALA A 367 0.52 6.90 19.29
C ALA A 367 0.20 8.05 20.27
N ASN A 368 0.62 7.93 21.55
CA ASN A 368 0.44 9.01 22.54
C ASN A 368 1.20 10.29 22.17
N PHE A 369 2.34 10.16 21.47
CA PHE A 369 3.11 11.30 20.95
C PHE A 369 2.61 11.79 19.58
N LYS A 370 1.42 11.34 19.12
CA LYS A 370 0.84 11.63 17.80
C LYS A 370 1.76 11.21 16.63
N ILE A 371 2.60 10.20 16.84
CA ILE A 371 3.45 9.61 15.81
C ILE A 371 2.69 8.44 15.16
N ASN A 372 2.41 8.56 13.86
CA ASN A 372 1.72 7.51 13.12
C ASN A 372 2.72 6.44 12.66
N ALA A 373 2.69 5.28 13.33
CA ALA A 373 3.54 4.14 13.04
C ALA A 373 2.78 3.07 12.22
N THR A 374 3.33 2.70 11.07
CA THR A 374 2.81 1.62 10.22
C THR A 374 3.79 0.44 10.22
N ILE A 375 3.32 -0.79 10.33
CA ILE A 375 4.13 -2.01 10.20
C ILE A 375 4.05 -2.53 8.77
N ALA A 376 5.20 -2.73 8.13
CA ALA A 376 5.31 -3.36 6.81
C ALA A 376 5.51 -4.87 6.93
N ILE A 377 4.60 -5.66 6.36
CA ILE A 377 4.77 -7.11 6.26
C ILE A 377 5.41 -7.45 4.93
N ASN A 378 6.63 -7.99 5.01
CA ASN A 378 7.26 -8.64 3.88
C ASN A 378 6.90 -10.15 3.90
N PRO A 379 6.41 -10.73 2.79
CA PRO A 379 6.02 -12.14 2.73
C PRO A 379 7.15 -13.16 2.94
N ILE A 380 8.41 -12.77 2.71
CA ILE A 380 9.58 -13.61 2.99
C ILE A 380 10.17 -13.34 4.39
N ALA A 381 9.54 -12.47 5.19
CA ALA A 381 10.02 -12.16 6.51
C ALA A 381 9.69 -13.26 7.51
N GLY A 382 10.73 -13.85 8.08
CA GLY A 382 10.64 -14.97 9.02
C GLY A 382 11.24 -16.24 8.43
N ARG A 383 10.95 -17.37 9.09
CA ARG A 383 11.32 -18.72 8.68
C ARG A 383 10.12 -19.52 8.15
N CYS A 384 8.92 -19.03 8.43
CA CYS A 384 7.68 -19.53 7.87
C CYS A 384 6.82 -18.33 7.40
N PRO A 385 5.99 -18.47 6.35
CA PRO A 385 5.15 -17.40 5.85
C PRO A 385 4.22 -16.90 6.92
N ASN A 386 4.03 -15.59 6.95
CA ASN A 386 3.18 -14.91 7.91
C ASN A 386 3.57 -15.11 9.39
N GLN A 387 4.75 -15.67 9.69
CA GLN A 387 5.22 -15.86 11.07
C GLN A 387 5.25 -14.53 11.83
N ILE A 388 5.73 -13.46 11.18
CA ILE A 388 5.75 -12.13 11.80
C ILE A 388 4.34 -11.59 12.04
N LEU A 389 3.42 -11.76 11.07
CA LEU A 389 2.04 -11.29 11.21
C LEU A 389 1.37 -11.93 12.43
N GLU A 390 1.58 -13.22 12.63
CA GLU A 390 1.01 -13.93 13.76
C GLU A 390 1.64 -13.50 15.08
N LEU A 391 2.95 -13.26 15.14
CA LEU A 391 3.57 -12.72 16.35
C LEU A 391 3.00 -11.35 16.73
N LEU A 392 2.74 -10.51 15.74
CA LEU A 392 2.08 -9.23 15.95
C LEU A 392 0.64 -9.42 16.44
N ASN A 393 -0.07 -10.42 15.92
CA ASN A 393 -1.40 -10.77 16.37
C ASN A 393 -1.42 -11.33 17.82
N ASP A 394 -0.46 -12.17 18.20
CA ASP A 394 -0.29 -12.62 19.60
C ASP A 394 0.04 -11.45 20.54
N ALA A 395 0.77 -10.46 20.04
CA ALA A 395 1.03 -9.21 20.74
C ALA A 395 -0.14 -8.20 20.69
N GLN A 396 -1.29 -8.58 20.13
CA GLN A 396 -2.50 -7.75 19.99
C GLN A 396 -2.21 -6.41 19.30
N VAL A 397 -1.36 -6.42 18.28
CA VAL A 397 -1.13 -5.24 17.43
C VAL A 397 -2.35 -5.08 16.53
N PRO A 398 -3.00 -3.90 16.50
CA PRO A 398 -4.19 -3.70 15.69
C PRO A 398 -3.87 -3.86 14.20
N PHE A 399 -4.71 -4.63 13.48
CA PHE A 399 -4.56 -4.86 12.04
C PHE A 399 -4.51 -3.56 11.21
N SER A 400 -5.14 -2.48 11.68
CA SER A 400 -5.09 -1.16 11.04
C SER A 400 -3.68 -0.55 10.98
N ALA A 401 -2.78 -0.95 11.88
CA ALA A 401 -1.39 -0.53 11.87
C ALA A 401 -0.54 -1.32 10.86
N VAL A 402 -1.07 -2.40 10.26
CA VAL A 402 -0.33 -3.33 9.41
C VAL A 402 -0.62 -3.07 7.93
N SER A 403 0.41 -3.05 7.10
CA SER A 403 0.30 -2.82 5.65
C SER A 403 1.15 -3.81 4.86
N ASP A 404 0.68 -4.16 3.66
CA ASP A 404 1.37 -5.08 2.75
C ASP A 404 2.59 -4.44 2.06
N LEU A 405 3.51 -5.29 1.60
CA LEU A 405 4.77 -4.89 0.96
C LEU A 405 4.57 -3.93 -0.23
N ASN A 406 3.59 -4.17 -1.10
CA ASN A 406 3.40 -3.35 -2.31
C ASN A 406 2.89 -1.95 -1.94
N THR A 407 1.91 -1.85 -1.04
CA THR A 407 1.43 -0.58 -0.52
C THR A 407 2.56 0.19 0.18
N CYS A 408 3.36 -0.48 1.01
CA CYS A 408 4.51 0.13 1.67
C CYS A 408 5.55 0.64 0.67
N ASN A 409 5.90 -0.16 -0.34
CA ASN A 409 6.84 0.24 -1.39
C ASN A 409 6.33 1.44 -2.20
N SER A 410 5.03 1.51 -2.50
CA SER A 410 4.43 2.64 -3.24
C SER A 410 4.46 3.97 -2.45
N LYS A 411 4.49 3.88 -1.11
CA LYS A 411 4.46 5.02 -0.18
C LYS A 411 5.81 5.26 0.53
N MET A 412 6.87 4.55 0.15
CA MET A 412 8.13 4.52 0.90
C MET A 412 8.73 5.92 1.14
N ALA A 413 8.71 6.78 0.11
CA ALA A 413 9.22 8.15 0.18
C ALA A 413 8.43 9.07 1.14
N LYS A 414 7.20 8.70 1.53
CA LYS A 414 6.38 9.46 2.47
C LYS A 414 6.73 9.19 3.94
N TYR A 415 7.45 8.11 4.22
CA TYR A 415 7.89 7.81 5.59
C TYR A 415 9.15 8.62 5.91
N GLY A 416 9.09 9.39 6.99
CA GLY A 416 10.22 10.19 7.44
C GLY A 416 11.33 9.36 8.08
N LEU A 417 10.95 8.21 8.65
CA LEU A 417 11.84 7.20 9.20
C LEU A 417 11.33 5.78 8.92
N VAL A 418 12.24 4.88 8.55
CA VAL A 418 12.00 3.44 8.49
C VAL A 418 12.86 2.75 9.54
N LEU A 419 12.23 2.02 10.46
CA LEU A 419 12.88 1.19 11.46
C LEU A 419 12.85 -0.28 11.03
N VAL A 420 13.99 -0.82 10.59
CA VAL A 420 14.11 -2.23 10.22
C VAL A 420 14.55 -3.04 11.44
N LEU A 421 13.69 -3.95 11.90
CA LEU A 421 13.94 -4.74 13.11
C LEU A 421 14.44 -6.14 12.73
N GLY A 422 15.76 -6.33 12.67
CA GLY A 422 16.35 -7.64 12.39
C GLY A 422 16.07 -8.15 10.97
N GLY A 423 15.91 -7.25 10.01
CA GLY A 423 15.77 -7.54 8.59
C GLY A 423 17.12 -7.53 7.87
N ASN A 424 17.36 -8.53 7.02
CA ASN A 424 18.52 -8.57 6.13
C ASN A 424 18.07 -8.81 4.68
N ASP A 425 17.70 -10.05 4.35
CA ASP A 425 17.26 -10.42 3.00
C ASP A 425 15.99 -9.65 2.56
N ILE A 426 15.12 -9.30 3.51
CA ILE A 426 13.87 -8.56 3.27
C ILE A 426 14.07 -7.12 2.78
N ILE A 427 15.28 -6.58 2.93
CA ILE A 427 15.68 -5.24 2.50
C ILE A 427 16.91 -5.28 1.60
N ASN A 428 17.31 -6.45 1.07
CA ASN A 428 18.55 -6.55 0.31
C ASN A 428 18.38 -5.96 -1.11
N SER A 429 19.08 -4.87 -1.39
CA SER A 429 19.04 -4.19 -2.69
C SER A 429 19.69 -5.01 -3.81
N GLU A 430 20.56 -5.97 -3.51
CA GLU A 430 21.17 -6.89 -4.50
C GLU A 430 20.09 -7.57 -5.34
N PHE A 431 18.98 -7.99 -4.71
CA PHE A 431 17.90 -8.73 -5.37
C PHE A 431 17.12 -7.88 -6.41
N VAL A 432 17.36 -6.57 -6.45
CA VAL A 432 16.70 -5.62 -7.37
C VAL A 432 17.70 -4.94 -8.29
N GLU A 433 18.85 -4.53 -7.75
CA GLU A 433 19.84 -3.71 -8.45
C GLU A 433 20.82 -4.55 -9.28
N ASP A 434 21.10 -5.79 -8.88
CA ASP A 434 22.03 -6.68 -9.60
C ASP A 434 21.29 -7.53 -10.67
N PRO A 435 21.57 -7.31 -11.97
CA PRO A 435 20.99 -8.08 -13.08
C PRO A 435 21.42 -9.55 -13.15
N ASP A 436 22.55 -9.91 -12.56
CA ASP A 436 23.10 -11.27 -12.60
C ASP A 436 22.86 -12.03 -11.27
N SER A 437 22.16 -11.41 -10.32
CA SER A 437 21.74 -12.06 -9.08
C SER A 437 20.77 -13.21 -9.36
N ASN A 438 21.05 -14.38 -8.79
CA ASN A 438 20.15 -15.54 -8.84
C ASN A 438 18.84 -15.36 -8.04
N PHE A 439 18.62 -14.17 -7.44
CA PHE A 439 17.47 -13.82 -6.61
C PHE A 439 16.65 -12.65 -7.20
N GLN A 440 16.77 -12.42 -8.51
CA GLN A 440 16.02 -11.38 -9.22
C GLN A 440 14.51 -11.68 -9.24
N GLY A 441 13.76 -10.90 -8.46
CA GLY A 441 12.31 -11.03 -8.36
C GLY A 441 11.82 -11.29 -6.93
N VAL A 442 12.74 -11.59 -6.01
CA VAL A 442 12.45 -11.72 -4.58
C VAL A 442 11.80 -10.43 -4.05
N PRO A 443 10.64 -10.52 -3.36
CA PRO A 443 9.93 -9.35 -2.86
C PRO A 443 10.70 -8.70 -1.71
N VAL A 444 11.32 -7.56 -1.98
CA VAL A 444 12.04 -6.75 -0.98
C VAL A 444 11.33 -5.45 -0.66
N LEU A 445 11.46 -5.00 0.59
CA LEU A 445 11.09 -3.65 0.99
C LEU A 445 12.20 -2.71 0.51
N LYS A 446 11.84 -1.80 -0.39
CA LYS A 446 12.77 -0.84 -1.00
C LYS A 446 13.08 0.30 -0.04
N VAL A 447 13.52 -0.02 1.17
CA VAL A 447 13.68 0.91 2.30
C VAL A 447 14.63 2.05 1.99
N TRP A 448 15.61 1.83 1.10
CA TRP A 448 16.54 2.85 0.61
C TRP A 448 15.87 4.00 -0.15
N ASN A 449 14.58 3.91 -0.47
CA ASN A 449 13.80 5.03 -1.02
C ASN A 449 13.18 5.94 0.06
N ALA A 450 13.37 5.64 1.34
CA ALA A 450 12.88 6.49 2.44
C ALA A 450 13.88 7.59 2.81
N LYS A 451 13.42 8.62 3.54
CA LYS A 451 14.28 9.74 3.98
C LYS A 451 15.41 9.30 4.91
N ASN A 452 15.08 8.48 5.91
CA ASN A 452 16.05 7.88 6.83
C ASN A 452 15.65 6.44 7.10
N VAL A 453 16.63 5.54 7.14
CA VAL A 453 16.46 4.15 7.53
C VAL A 453 17.39 3.84 8.68
N VAL A 454 16.87 3.22 9.73
CA VAL A 454 17.70 2.65 10.82
C VAL A 454 17.46 1.15 10.86
N VAL A 455 18.54 0.38 10.72
CA VAL A 455 18.53 -1.08 10.84
C VAL A 455 19.03 -1.47 12.21
N ILE A 456 18.18 -2.12 13.00
CA ILE A 456 18.49 -2.63 14.33
C ILE A 456 18.85 -4.12 14.23
N LYS A 457 20.09 -4.49 14.56
CA LYS A 457 20.56 -5.89 14.55
C LYS A 457 21.78 -6.09 15.47
N LYS A 458 22.06 -7.32 15.91
CA LYS A 458 23.19 -7.61 16.82
C LYS A 458 24.59 -7.39 16.24
N GLY A 459 24.76 -7.49 14.92
CA GLY A 459 26.06 -7.38 14.25
C GLY A 459 25.94 -7.36 12.72
N SER A 460 27.04 -7.34 11.98
CA SER A 460 27.04 -7.29 10.49
C SER A 460 26.74 -8.62 9.80
N ALA A 461 26.51 -9.71 10.55
CA ALA A 461 26.29 -11.07 10.04
C ALA A 461 25.26 -11.18 8.89
N LYS A 462 25.53 -12.12 7.97
CA LYS A 462 24.77 -12.40 6.75
C LYS A 462 23.39 -13.00 7.05
N GLY A 463 22.44 -12.85 6.11
CA GLY A 463 21.06 -13.33 6.21
C GLY A 463 20.91 -14.85 6.03
N TYR A 464 19.69 -15.33 5.82
CA TYR A 464 19.42 -16.76 5.57
C TYR A 464 20.16 -17.23 4.31
N ASN A 465 20.18 -16.39 3.27
CA ASN A 465 20.85 -16.67 2.01
C ASN A 465 22.38 -16.47 2.08
N LYS A 466 22.94 -16.15 3.26
CA LYS A 466 24.39 -15.96 3.50
C LYS A 466 25.08 -15.01 2.50
N ARG A 467 24.37 -13.97 2.05
CA ARG A 467 24.86 -12.93 1.14
C ARG A 467 25.27 -11.65 1.87
N ARG A 468 26.19 -10.87 1.27
CA ARG A 468 26.44 -9.48 1.69
C ARG A 468 25.17 -8.66 1.35
N ASN A 469 24.90 -7.59 2.09
CA ASN A 469 23.74 -6.74 1.83
C ASN A 469 24.20 -5.31 1.50
N PRO A 470 24.23 -4.91 0.22
CA PRO A 470 24.66 -3.58 -0.20
C PRO A 470 23.81 -2.45 0.36
N THR A 471 22.59 -2.73 0.85
CA THR A 471 21.72 -1.71 1.44
C THR A 471 22.32 -1.08 2.69
N PHE A 472 23.15 -1.81 3.44
CA PHE A 472 23.84 -1.25 4.62
C PHE A 472 24.86 -0.17 4.28
N LYS A 473 25.30 -0.09 3.01
CA LYS A 473 26.25 0.93 2.53
C LYS A 473 25.55 2.15 1.92
N LYS A 474 24.21 2.20 1.85
CA LYS A 474 23.49 3.33 1.27
C LYS A 474 23.51 4.52 2.23
N ARG A 475 23.73 5.75 1.71
CA ARG A 475 23.92 6.99 2.51
C ARG A 475 22.79 7.29 3.51
N ASN A 476 21.55 6.92 3.21
CA ASN A 476 20.38 7.15 4.06
C ASN A 476 20.10 6.00 5.05
N VAL A 477 20.93 4.96 5.07
CA VAL A 477 20.80 3.79 5.93
C VAL A 477 21.84 3.86 7.05
N LYS A 478 21.35 3.77 8.28
CA LYS A 478 22.14 3.78 9.52
C LYS A 478 21.97 2.44 10.22
N LEU A 479 23.02 1.94 10.88
CA LEU A 479 22.94 0.74 11.71
C LEU A 479 22.92 1.11 13.18
N PHE A 480 22.09 0.41 13.94
CA PHE A 480 22.12 0.42 15.39
C PHE A 480 22.37 -1.01 15.88
N LEU A 481 23.45 -1.21 16.63
CA LEU A 481 23.87 -2.54 17.06
C LEU A 481 23.30 -2.92 18.43
N GLY A 482 22.64 -4.07 18.52
CA GLY A 482 22.17 -4.66 19.79
C GLY A 482 20.98 -5.61 19.64
N ASP A 483 20.51 -6.17 20.75
CA ASP A 483 19.31 -7.02 20.78
C ASP A 483 18.04 -6.17 20.62
N ILE A 484 17.13 -6.60 19.75
CA ILE A 484 15.93 -5.82 19.40
C ILE A 484 15.02 -5.65 20.62
N LYS A 485 14.87 -6.68 21.46
CA LYS A 485 14.00 -6.62 22.63
C LYS A 485 14.55 -5.65 23.65
N GLU A 486 15.85 -5.68 23.91
CA GLU A 486 16.52 -4.76 24.82
C GLU A 486 16.39 -3.31 24.34
N ILE A 487 16.67 -3.05 23.07
CA ILE A 487 16.63 -1.70 22.49
C ILE A 487 15.22 -1.10 22.55
N ILE A 488 14.20 -1.85 22.12
CA ILE A 488 12.82 -1.36 22.19
C ILE A 488 12.39 -1.19 23.65
N THR A 489 12.85 -2.03 24.57
CA THR A 489 12.56 -1.87 26.01
C THR A 489 13.17 -0.57 26.56
N ILE A 490 14.40 -0.25 26.17
CA ILE A 490 15.07 1.01 26.55
C ILE A 490 14.30 2.21 25.98
N LEU A 491 13.94 2.16 24.69
CA LEU A 491 13.12 3.21 24.05
C LEU A 491 11.77 3.39 24.75
N ASN A 492 11.09 2.29 25.13
CA ASN A 492 9.83 2.35 25.89
C ASN A 492 10.03 3.04 27.24
N LYS A 493 11.09 2.69 27.98
CA LYS A 493 11.40 3.34 29.27
C LYS A 493 11.65 4.83 29.10
N GLU A 494 12.42 5.23 28.09
CA GLU A 494 12.71 6.63 27.82
C GLU A 494 11.47 7.44 27.40
N LEU A 495 10.64 6.89 26.50
CA LEU A 495 9.40 7.55 26.07
C LEU A 495 8.41 7.70 27.23
N LYS A 496 8.31 6.69 28.12
CA LYS A 496 7.54 6.80 29.36
C LYS A 496 8.10 7.88 30.29
N GLY A 497 9.42 7.96 30.43
CA GLY A 497 10.08 9.01 31.23
C GLY A 497 9.82 10.41 30.69
N LEU A 498 9.89 10.58 29.37
CA LEU A 498 9.59 11.86 28.70
C LEU A 498 8.13 12.26 28.91
N ARG A 499 7.21 11.29 28.80
CA ARG A 499 5.79 11.51 29.06
C ARG A 499 5.53 11.97 30.50
N ARG A 500 6.14 11.31 31.49
CA ARG A 500 6.00 11.72 32.91
C ARG A 500 6.46 13.16 33.12
N LYS A 501 7.62 13.53 32.58
CA LYS A 501 8.11 14.93 32.65
C LYS A 501 7.12 15.92 32.05
N ILE A 502 6.56 15.62 30.87
CA ILE A 502 5.56 16.48 30.22
C ILE A 502 4.27 16.56 31.08
N GLU A 503 3.81 15.44 31.63
CA GLU A 503 2.63 15.40 32.50
C GLU A 503 2.86 16.19 33.80
N ASP A 504 4.04 16.09 34.39
CA ASP A 504 4.43 16.82 35.60
C ASP A 504 4.58 18.33 35.31
N GLU A 505 5.20 18.74 34.20
CA GLU A 505 5.26 20.14 33.76
C GLU A 505 3.87 20.72 33.48
N ILE A 506 2.96 19.93 32.87
CA ILE A 506 1.57 20.35 32.65
C ILE A 506 0.85 20.51 34.00
N LYS A 507 1.05 19.59 34.95
CA LYS A 507 0.49 19.70 36.30
C LYS A 507 1.03 20.92 37.03
N GLU A 508 2.34 21.18 36.96
CA GLU A 508 2.99 22.33 37.58
C GLU A 508 2.53 23.65 36.95
N ARG A 509 2.38 23.71 35.62
CA ARG A 509 1.77 24.86 34.93
C ARG A 509 0.30 25.08 35.31
N LYS A 510 -0.48 24.01 35.49
CA LYS A 510 -1.87 24.10 35.98
C LYS A 510 -1.92 24.59 37.42
N MET A 511 -1.07 24.05 38.30
CA MET A 511 -0.95 24.46 39.70
C MET A 511 -0.50 25.93 39.82
N ASN A 512 0.48 26.36 39.02
CA ASN A 512 0.93 27.76 38.97
C ASN A 512 -0.14 28.70 38.40
N LYS A 513 -0.99 28.23 37.46
CA LYS A 513 -2.17 28.98 37.00
C LYS A 513 -3.24 29.10 38.09
N GLU A 514 -3.40 28.10 38.95
CA GLU A 514 -4.32 28.15 40.10
C GLU A 514 -3.78 29.03 41.24
N ILE A 515 -2.46 29.01 41.49
CA ILE A 515 -1.79 29.90 42.46
C ILE A 515 -1.89 31.36 42.00
N LYS A 516 -1.72 31.65 40.69
CA LYS A 516 -1.94 33.00 40.15
C LYS A 516 -3.40 33.47 40.23
N LYS A 517 -4.37 32.55 40.21
CA LYS A 517 -5.80 32.87 40.42
C LYS A 517 -6.14 33.15 41.88
N THR A 518 -5.35 32.69 42.83
CA THR A 518 -5.61 32.84 44.28
C THR A 518 -4.93 34.06 44.91
N HIS A 519 -4.00 34.73 44.22
CA HIS A 519 -3.28 35.92 44.72
C HIS A 519 -3.90 37.29 44.38
N ILE A 520 -5.16 37.34 43.94
CA ILE A 520 -5.91 38.61 43.83
C ILE A 520 -7.20 38.49 44.65
N ARG A 521 -7.11 38.77 45.96
CA ARG A 521 -8.17 39.33 46.83
C ARG A 521 -7.68 39.39 48.29
N PRO A 522 -7.60 40.57 48.93
CA PRO A 522 -7.39 40.65 50.37
C PRO A 522 -8.72 40.42 51.12
N SER A 523 -8.63 39.54 52.12
CA SER A 523 -9.37 39.49 53.39
C SER A 523 -10.89 39.67 53.40
N LYS A 524 -11.61 38.64 53.89
CA LYS A 524 -12.29 38.69 55.20
C LYS A 524 -12.87 37.33 55.63
N SER A 525 -12.54 36.99 56.89
CA SER A 525 -13.27 36.15 57.86
C SER A 525 -13.62 34.69 57.50
N LEU A 526 -12.97 33.70 58.14
CA LEU A 526 -13.26 33.15 59.48
C LEU A 526 -14.53 32.28 59.52
N GLU A 527 -14.38 30.95 59.44
CA GLU A 527 -14.47 30.02 60.59
C GLU A 527 -14.78 28.57 60.17
N LYS A 528 -14.08 27.63 60.84
CA LYS A 528 -14.47 26.25 61.23
C LYS A 528 -14.76 25.24 60.11
N HIS A 529 -13.81 24.34 59.81
CA HIS A 529 -13.42 23.11 60.53
C HIS A 529 -14.21 21.87 60.11
N GLN A 530 -13.40 20.85 59.73
CA GLN A 530 -13.58 19.41 60.02
C GLN A 530 -14.61 18.65 59.16
N ILE A 531 -14.41 17.41 58.69
CA ILE A 531 -13.32 16.41 58.72
C ILE A 531 -13.85 15.22 57.89
N LEU A 532 -12.97 14.53 57.14
CA LEU A 532 -12.99 13.09 56.71
C LEU A 532 -14.26 12.54 55.99
N SER A 533 -14.24 11.55 55.11
CA SER A 533 -13.26 10.55 54.65
C SER A 533 -13.88 9.83 53.43
N GLU A 534 -13.01 9.34 52.53
CA GLU A 534 -13.01 8.05 51.81
C GLU A 534 -14.36 7.27 51.70
N SER A 535 -14.79 6.81 50.54
CA SER A 535 -14.24 5.60 49.89
C SER A 535 -15.11 5.19 48.68
N GLU A 536 -14.40 4.74 47.65
CA GLU A 536 -14.60 3.59 46.75
C GLU A 536 -15.90 3.31 45.96
N GLU A 537 -15.67 3.20 44.64
CA GLU A 537 -16.09 2.17 43.68
C GLU A 537 -17.55 1.66 43.64
N SER A 538 -18.18 1.75 42.45
CA SER A 538 -18.34 0.57 41.57
C SER A 538 -19.15 0.86 40.29
N SER A 539 -18.63 0.27 39.20
CA SER A 539 -19.27 -0.36 38.03
C SER A 539 -20.64 0.10 37.47
N GLY A 540 -20.70 0.17 36.12
CA GLY A 540 -21.95 -0.08 35.39
C GLY A 540 -21.99 0.48 33.97
N LEU A 541 -22.10 -0.39 32.97
CA LEU A 541 -22.18 -0.10 31.53
C LEU A 541 -23.49 0.63 31.12
N GLY A 542 -23.43 1.47 30.07
CA GLY A 542 -24.62 1.81 29.29
C GLY A 542 -24.46 2.94 28.26
N THR A 543 -24.30 2.56 26.99
CA THR A 543 -24.79 3.21 25.75
C THR A 543 -24.60 4.72 25.51
N GLY A 544 -23.90 5.04 24.42
CA GLY A 544 -23.83 6.38 23.86
C GLY A 544 -25.16 6.82 23.25
N SER A 545 -25.84 7.75 23.91
CA SER A 545 -26.73 8.75 23.30
C SER A 545 -27.07 9.94 24.22
N GLU A 546 -26.27 10.26 25.24
CA GLU A 546 -26.59 11.37 26.20
C GLU A 546 -25.53 12.48 26.32
N LEU A 547 -24.45 12.45 25.55
CA LEU A 547 -23.41 13.50 25.62
C LEU A 547 -23.71 14.78 24.80
N GLU A 548 -24.84 14.84 24.09
CA GLU A 548 -25.29 16.06 23.40
C GLU A 548 -26.25 16.92 24.24
N LEU A 549 -26.84 16.41 25.32
CA LEU A 549 -27.84 17.15 26.11
C LEU A 549 -27.24 17.89 27.35
N GLU A 550 -25.98 17.60 27.70
CA GLU A 550 -25.33 18.18 28.88
C GLU A 550 -24.47 19.42 28.55
N LEU A 551 -24.04 19.57 27.29
CA LEU A 551 -23.32 20.77 26.84
C LEU A 551 -24.26 21.97 26.58
N GLU A 552 -25.49 21.74 26.12
CA GLU A 552 -26.48 22.81 25.88
C GLU A 552 -26.99 23.44 27.18
N ASN A 553 -27.17 22.64 28.23
CA ASN A 553 -27.66 23.13 29.53
C ASN A 553 -26.61 23.92 30.31
N THR A 554 -25.32 23.70 30.02
CA THR A 554 -24.22 24.42 30.67
C THR A 554 -23.95 25.78 30.02
N LEU A 555 -24.24 25.92 28.72
CA LEU A 555 -24.13 27.21 27.99
C LEU A 555 -25.29 28.16 28.31
N ASN A 556 -26.52 27.64 28.43
CA ASN A 556 -27.69 28.47 28.74
C ASN A 556 -27.72 29.01 30.18
N LYS A 557 -27.02 28.36 31.11
CA LYS A 557 -26.93 28.82 32.51
C LYS A 557 -25.95 29.98 32.72
N LYS A 558 -24.96 30.16 31.83
CA LYS A 558 -24.01 31.30 31.87
C LYS A 558 -24.48 32.55 31.13
N LEU A 559 -25.50 32.44 30.29
CA LEU A 559 -26.10 33.56 29.56
C LEU A 559 -27.15 34.32 30.38
N ASN A 560 -27.74 33.71 31.42
CA ASN A 560 -28.81 34.32 32.22
C ASN A 560 -28.36 35.07 33.48
N GLU A 561 -27.05 35.12 33.79
CA GLU A 561 -26.54 35.83 34.98
C GLU A 561 -25.98 37.23 34.71
N LYS A 562 -25.98 37.72 33.46
CA LYS A 562 -25.44 39.06 33.12
C LYS A 562 -26.45 40.11 32.68
N ASN A 563 -27.74 39.80 32.62
CA ASN A 563 -28.80 40.75 32.27
C ASN A 563 -29.89 40.81 33.35
N LYS A 564 -29.59 41.42 34.48
CA LYS A 564 -30.60 42.02 35.37
C LYS A 564 -30.01 43.29 35.97
N ASN A 565 -30.34 44.41 35.36
CA ASN A 565 -30.68 45.68 36.00
C ASN A 565 -30.84 46.73 34.90
N ILE A 566 -32.09 47.11 34.60
CA ILE A 566 -32.61 48.48 34.59
C ILE A 566 -34.06 48.38 34.11
N HIS A 567 -34.97 48.64 35.04
CA HIS A 567 -36.39 48.93 34.80
C HIS A 567 -36.50 50.39 34.33
N ILE A 568 -37.34 50.63 33.34
CA ILE A 568 -37.89 51.95 33.04
C ILE A 568 -39.26 51.99 33.72
N ASP A 569 -39.54 53.03 34.49
CA ASP A 569 -40.89 53.56 34.53
C ASP A 569 -40.88 55.08 34.70
N THR A 570 -41.82 55.67 33.99
CA THR A 570 -42.00 57.08 33.61
C THR A 570 -42.44 57.96 34.77
N ASP A 571 -41.98 59.22 34.81
CA ASP A 571 -42.87 60.34 35.10
C ASP A 571 -42.31 61.70 34.66
N THR A 572 -43.27 62.51 34.21
CA THR A 572 -43.34 63.83 33.59
C THR A 572 -42.38 64.95 34.04
N GLY A 573 -41.94 65.79 33.07
CA GLY A 573 -41.56 67.19 33.29
C GLY A 573 -40.55 67.78 32.29
N THR A 574 -41.04 68.39 31.21
CA THR A 574 -40.32 69.39 30.36
C THR A 574 -39.62 70.45 31.24
N GLU A 575 -38.45 71.02 30.96
CA GLU A 575 -37.92 71.60 29.72
C GLU A 575 -36.42 71.98 29.95
N ILE A 576 -35.74 72.46 28.90
CA ILE A 576 -34.56 73.37 28.86
C ILE A 576 -33.21 72.80 28.33
N ALA A 577 -32.82 73.40 27.20
CA ALA A 577 -31.48 73.63 26.65
C ALA A 577 -30.67 72.44 26.10
N SER A 578 -30.80 72.27 24.79
CA SER A 578 -29.73 71.82 23.91
C SER A 578 -28.62 72.88 23.87
N GLU A 579 -27.46 72.61 24.48
CA GLU A 579 -26.16 73.12 23.99
C GLU A 579 -24.98 72.38 24.64
N GLU A 580 -23.90 72.34 23.87
CA GLU A 580 -22.78 71.39 23.87
C GLU A 580 -21.92 71.35 25.15
N ILE A 581 -21.48 70.14 25.53
CA ILE A 581 -20.20 69.96 26.23
C ILE A 581 -19.36 68.91 25.49
N LYS A 582 -18.32 69.43 24.83
CA LYS A 582 -17.13 68.71 24.37
C LYS A 582 -16.55 67.84 25.49
N ILE A 583 -16.50 66.53 25.28
CA ILE A 583 -15.49 65.69 25.93
C ILE A 583 -14.49 65.28 24.87
N SER A 584 -13.31 65.85 25.02
CA SER A 584 -12.10 65.64 24.24
C SER A 584 -11.63 64.18 24.27
N LYS A 585 -11.18 63.73 23.09
CA LYS A 585 -10.33 62.56 22.82
C LYS A 585 -9.42 62.15 23.98
N VAL A 586 -9.51 60.87 24.35
CA VAL A 586 -8.35 60.04 24.68
C VAL A 586 -8.47 58.75 23.87
N ASP A 587 -7.57 58.61 22.91
CA ASP A 587 -7.44 57.53 21.92
C ASP A 587 -7.06 56.19 22.56
N LEU A 588 -7.84 55.15 22.33
CA LEU A 588 -7.39 53.75 22.19
C LEU A 588 -8.40 53.00 21.28
N VAL A 589 -8.59 53.48 20.05
CA VAL A 589 -9.13 52.61 18.98
C VAL A 589 -7.91 51.89 18.40
N GLU A 590 -7.72 50.62 18.76
CA GLU A 590 -6.77 49.76 18.05
C GLU A 590 -7.15 49.76 16.56
N LYS A 591 -6.35 50.43 15.73
CA LYS A 591 -6.53 50.42 14.27
C LYS A 591 -6.24 49.02 13.76
N PHE A 592 -7.29 48.28 13.38
CA PHE A 592 -7.17 47.06 12.58
C PHE A 592 -6.46 47.42 11.25
N LYS A 593 -5.53 46.58 10.79
CA LYS A 593 -5.00 46.75 9.43
C LYS A 593 -6.04 46.30 8.42
N THR A 594 -6.15 47.02 7.32
CA THR A 594 -7.20 46.82 6.32
C THR A 594 -6.61 46.24 5.02
N ILE A 595 -7.20 45.17 4.52
CA ILE A 595 -6.87 44.56 3.24
C ILE A 595 -7.98 44.90 2.23
N GLY A 596 -7.60 45.54 1.14
CA GLY A 596 -8.49 45.84 0.02
C GLY A 596 -8.30 44.87 -1.15
N PHE A 597 -9.42 44.49 -1.77
CA PHE A 597 -9.44 43.82 -3.06
C PHE A 597 -10.28 44.63 -4.04
N VAL A 598 -9.64 45.02 -5.15
CA VAL A 598 -10.27 45.70 -6.28
C VAL A 598 -10.49 44.67 -7.37
N PHE A 599 -11.70 44.65 -7.92
CA PHE A 599 -12.04 43.79 -9.04
C PHE A 599 -11.21 44.15 -10.28
N GLU A 600 -10.83 43.15 -11.06
CA GLU A 600 -9.96 43.30 -12.22
C GLU A 600 -10.72 42.82 -13.46
N ASP A 601 -11.15 43.76 -14.30
CA ASP A 601 -11.74 43.46 -15.60
C ASP A 601 -10.65 43.37 -16.67
N LEU A 602 -10.76 42.37 -17.55
CA LEU A 602 -9.82 42.09 -18.63
C LEU A 602 -10.60 42.08 -19.93
N GLU A 603 -10.29 43.02 -20.83
CA GLU A 603 -11.04 43.27 -22.08
C GLU A 603 -11.16 42.05 -23.02
N GLU A 604 -10.45 40.95 -22.80
CA GLU A 604 -10.76 39.67 -23.45
C GLU A 604 -10.24 38.53 -22.56
N GLU A 605 -11.15 37.93 -21.80
CA GLU A 605 -10.97 36.74 -20.97
C GLU A 605 -10.04 36.95 -19.73
N LYS A 606 -10.62 37.18 -18.52
CA LYS A 606 -10.52 36.29 -17.31
C LYS A 606 -10.43 36.90 -15.90
N ILE A 607 -11.46 36.65 -15.08
CA ILE A 607 -11.69 37.19 -13.73
C ILE A 607 -11.18 36.24 -12.63
N LEU A 608 -9.94 36.36 -12.14
CA LEU A 608 -9.51 35.63 -10.93
C LEU A 608 -9.84 36.45 -9.69
N ILE A 609 -10.47 35.82 -8.70
CA ILE A 609 -10.79 36.47 -7.42
C ILE A 609 -9.65 36.19 -6.42
N SER A 610 -9.02 37.25 -5.93
CA SER A 610 -7.92 37.18 -4.95
C SER A 610 -8.40 36.90 -3.52
N ILE A 611 -9.62 37.32 -3.16
CA ILE A 611 -10.22 37.10 -1.84
C ILE A 611 -11.62 36.48 -2.00
N ILE A 612 -11.78 35.22 -1.60
CA ILE A 612 -13.07 34.52 -1.61
C ILE A 612 -13.81 34.65 -0.27
N PRO A 613 -15.16 34.64 -0.24
CA PRO A 613 -15.96 34.83 0.97
C PRO A 613 -15.57 33.90 2.14
N THR A 614 -15.31 32.62 1.82
CA THR A 614 -15.00 31.60 2.84
C THR A 614 -13.72 31.86 3.66
N LEU A 615 -12.81 32.70 3.16
CA LEU A 615 -11.56 33.04 3.86
C LEU A 615 -11.66 34.33 4.69
N ILE A 616 -12.71 35.13 4.50
CA ILE A 616 -12.85 36.45 5.14
C ILE A 616 -12.93 36.33 6.66
N LYS A 617 -13.71 35.36 7.18
CA LYS A 617 -13.74 35.05 8.62
C LYS A 617 -12.36 34.71 9.19
N ARG A 618 -11.48 34.09 8.39
CA ARG A 618 -10.11 33.76 8.81
C ARG A 618 -9.20 34.98 8.81
N TYR A 619 -9.36 35.89 7.85
CA TYR A 619 -8.68 37.18 7.89
C TYR A 619 -9.11 38.01 9.11
N HIS A 620 -10.41 38.05 9.40
CA HIS A 620 -10.94 38.68 10.62
C HIS A 620 -10.39 38.07 11.90
N SER A 621 -10.24 36.74 11.96
CA SER A 621 -9.63 36.07 13.12
C SER A 621 -8.15 36.42 13.34
N LEU A 622 -7.47 36.93 12.30
CA LEU A 622 -6.10 37.46 12.39
C LEU A 622 -6.08 38.97 12.66
N GLY A 623 -7.24 39.64 12.76
CA GLY A 623 -7.34 41.09 13.01
C GLY A 623 -7.31 41.97 11.75
N PHE A 624 -7.51 41.41 10.55
CA PHE A 624 -7.62 42.22 9.34
C PHE A 624 -9.07 42.58 9.04
N ASN A 625 -9.32 43.86 8.73
CA ASN A 625 -10.56 44.28 8.09
C ASN A 625 -10.47 44.07 6.57
N ILE A 626 -11.57 43.69 5.93
CA ILE A 626 -11.61 43.37 4.50
C ILE A 626 -12.54 44.32 3.76
N LEU A 627 -11.98 45.10 2.82
CA LEU A 627 -12.70 45.96 1.89
C LEU A 627 -12.77 45.30 0.51
N ILE A 628 -13.97 45.25 -0.07
CA ILE A 628 -14.25 44.55 -1.31
C ILE A 628 -14.98 45.47 -2.28
N HIS A 629 -14.52 45.52 -3.53
CA HIS A 629 -15.20 46.26 -4.60
C HIS A 629 -16.59 45.68 -4.92
N SER A 630 -17.62 46.52 -5.03
CA SER A 630 -19.01 46.07 -5.23
C SER A 630 -19.26 45.43 -6.60
N GLU A 631 -18.50 45.78 -7.63
CA GLU A 631 -18.70 45.26 -9.00
C GLU A 631 -18.19 43.81 -9.21
N ILE A 632 -18.10 42.99 -8.17
CA ILE A 632 -17.70 41.57 -8.27
C ILE A 632 -18.77 40.69 -8.96
N GLU A 633 -19.96 41.22 -9.25
CA GLU A 633 -21.09 40.42 -9.71
C GLU A 633 -21.01 39.94 -11.18
N SER A 634 -21.04 38.60 -11.31
CA SER A 634 -21.71 37.78 -12.36
C SER A 634 -20.88 36.69 -13.08
N HIS A 635 -19.68 36.34 -12.61
CA HIS A 635 -18.85 35.32 -13.31
C HIS A 635 -18.29 34.17 -12.45
N ILE A 636 -18.46 34.23 -11.13
CA ILE A 636 -18.20 33.14 -10.16
C ILE A 636 -19.44 33.08 -9.26
N ASN A 637 -19.84 31.90 -8.76
CA ASN A 637 -21.00 31.70 -7.88
C ASN A 637 -20.84 32.35 -6.47
N TYR A 638 -20.32 33.57 -6.37
CA TYR A 638 -20.26 34.38 -5.15
C TYR A 638 -20.99 35.70 -5.39
N SER A 639 -22.02 35.96 -4.59
CA SER A 639 -22.81 37.18 -4.59
C SER A 639 -22.23 38.24 -3.65
N GLN A 640 -22.61 39.51 -3.80
CA GLN A 640 -22.29 40.55 -2.81
C GLN A 640 -22.75 40.15 -1.39
N ASN A 641 -23.93 39.52 -1.29
CA ASN A 641 -24.45 39.00 -0.04
C ASN A 641 -23.51 37.97 0.62
N ASP A 642 -22.81 37.13 -0.16
CA ASP A 642 -21.86 36.16 0.40
C ASP A 642 -20.67 36.85 1.06
N TYR A 643 -20.20 37.95 0.47
CA TYR A 643 -19.12 38.78 1.03
C TYR A 643 -19.57 39.50 2.31
N GLN A 644 -20.75 40.13 2.28
CA GLN A 644 -21.34 40.82 3.44
C GLN A 644 -21.62 39.85 4.59
N ASN A 645 -22.22 38.69 4.32
CA ASN A 645 -22.48 37.63 5.31
C ASN A 645 -21.18 37.05 5.91
N SER A 646 -20.07 37.16 5.20
CA SER A 646 -18.75 36.74 5.66
C SER A 646 -18.03 37.83 6.46
N GLY A 647 -18.61 39.02 6.58
CA GLY A 647 -18.11 40.15 7.36
C GLY A 647 -17.27 41.16 6.57
N ALA A 648 -17.29 41.13 5.23
CA ALA A 648 -16.58 42.12 4.42
C ALA A 648 -17.39 43.41 4.27
N GLN A 649 -16.70 44.55 4.20
CA GLN A 649 -17.33 45.82 3.84
C GLN A 649 -17.25 46.01 2.32
N MET A 650 -18.39 46.29 1.71
CA MET A 650 -18.48 46.51 0.27
C MET A 650 -18.46 48.00 -0.05
N LEU A 651 -17.63 48.40 -1.00
CA LEU A 651 -17.50 49.79 -1.47
C LEU A 651 -17.57 49.84 -3.00
N SER A 652 -18.26 50.84 -3.54
CA SER A 652 -18.41 51.03 -4.99
C SER A 652 -17.32 51.90 -5.60
N ASN A 653 -16.66 52.72 -4.80
CA ASN A 653 -15.61 53.60 -5.29
C ASN A 653 -14.24 52.93 -5.11
N VAL A 654 -13.52 52.71 -6.21
CA VAL A 654 -12.18 52.12 -6.21
C VAL A 654 -11.19 53.00 -5.43
N GLU A 655 -11.32 54.33 -5.51
CA GLU A 655 -10.47 55.27 -4.78
C GLU A 655 -10.60 55.09 -3.26
N GLU A 656 -11.82 54.88 -2.74
CA GLU A 656 -12.05 54.64 -1.31
C GLU A 656 -11.44 53.32 -0.83
N ILE A 657 -11.39 52.29 -1.69
CA ILE A 657 -10.76 51.01 -1.35
C ILE A 657 -9.25 51.18 -1.29
N TRP A 658 -8.66 51.90 -2.24
CA TRP A 658 -7.23 52.18 -2.25
C TRP A 658 -6.82 53.08 -1.07
N ASP A 659 -7.54 54.16 -0.80
CA ASP A 659 -7.21 55.06 0.31
C ASP A 659 -7.44 54.42 1.69
N GLY A 660 -8.49 53.58 1.81
CA GLY A 660 -8.85 52.93 3.07
C GLY A 660 -8.07 51.66 3.44
N SER A 661 -7.16 51.17 2.59
CA SER A 661 -6.48 49.88 2.79
C SER A 661 -4.99 50.02 3.06
N ASP A 662 -4.46 49.34 4.07
CA ASP A 662 -3.01 49.24 4.29
C ASP A 662 -2.34 48.29 3.28
N ILE A 663 -3.08 47.26 2.86
CA ILE A 663 -2.62 46.20 1.96
C ILE A 663 -3.62 46.06 0.81
N ILE A 664 -3.13 46.11 -0.42
CA ILE A 664 -3.91 45.83 -1.63
C ILE A 664 -3.47 44.49 -2.20
N ILE A 665 -4.44 43.62 -2.50
CA ILE A 665 -4.18 42.35 -3.16
C ILE A 665 -4.82 42.37 -4.55
N LYS A 666 -4.00 42.17 -5.58
CA LYS A 666 -4.41 42.09 -6.98
C LYS A 666 -3.78 40.88 -7.65
N PHE A 667 -4.39 40.36 -8.70
CA PHE A 667 -3.76 39.37 -9.56
C PHE A 667 -2.83 40.07 -10.56
N LEU A 668 -3.30 41.14 -11.22
CA LEU A 668 -2.54 41.93 -12.19
C LEU A 668 -1.76 43.07 -11.54
N PRO A 669 -0.72 43.60 -12.21
CA PRO A 669 -0.10 44.85 -11.79
C PRO A 669 -1.14 45.98 -11.67
N PRO A 670 -1.01 46.90 -10.70
CA PRO A 670 -1.84 48.09 -10.66
C PRO A 670 -1.64 48.93 -11.93
N ASN A 671 -2.70 49.59 -12.41
CA ASN A 671 -2.58 50.54 -13.52
C ASN A 671 -2.10 51.92 -13.01
N LEU A 672 -1.90 52.90 -13.89
CA LEU A 672 -1.44 54.23 -13.48
C LEU A 672 -2.47 54.98 -12.61
N GLN A 673 -3.77 54.73 -12.81
CA GLN A 673 -4.83 55.35 -12.01
C GLN A 673 -4.89 54.77 -10.59
N ASP A 674 -4.78 53.45 -10.46
CA ASP A 674 -4.63 52.71 -9.20
C ASP A 674 -3.49 53.31 -8.34
N VAL A 675 -2.33 53.55 -8.96
CA VAL A 675 -1.18 54.15 -8.27
C VAL A 675 -1.46 55.60 -7.84
N ASN A 676 -2.30 56.35 -8.56
CA ASN A 676 -2.67 57.70 -8.13
C ASN A 676 -3.54 57.71 -6.87
N TYR A 677 -4.42 56.71 -6.69
CA TYR A 677 -5.24 56.55 -5.49
C TYR A 677 -4.45 56.03 -4.28
N SER A 678 -3.28 55.45 -4.50
CA SER A 678 -2.43 54.94 -3.43
C SER A 678 -1.82 56.04 -2.55
N HIS A 679 -1.58 55.72 -1.28
CA HIS A 679 -0.88 56.56 -0.31
C HIS A 679 0.51 56.01 0.04
N GLU A 680 1.35 56.84 0.69
CA GLU A 680 2.73 56.43 1.02
C GLU A 680 2.75 55.15 1.89
N LYS A 681 3.74 54.29 1.67
CA LYS A 681 4.02 53.04 2.41
C LYS A 681 2.95 51.94 2.29
N GLN A 682 1.95 52.10 1.42
CA GLN A 682 0.98 51.05 1.14
C GLN A 682 1.64 49.81 0.52
N ILE A 683 1.14 48.62 0.88
CA ILE A 683 1.71 47.33 0.45
C ILE A 683 0.82 46.73 -0.65
N VAL A 684 1.39 46.38 -1.79
CA VAL A 684 0.64 45.78 -2.92
C VAL A 684 1.19 44.39 -3.24
N PHE A 685 0.32 43.38 -3.24
CA PHE A 685 0.60 42.04 -3.74
C PHE A 685 0.05 41.89 -5.16
N CYS A 686 0.89 41.49 -6.12
CA CYS A 686 0.43 41.17 -7.48
C CYS A 686 1.43 40.31 -8.26
N TYR A 687 1.04 39.80 -9.43
CA TYR A 687 2.00 39.37 -10.44
C TYR A 687 2.63 40.61 -11.08
N PHE A 688 3.95 40.64 -11.24
CA PHE A 688 4.62 41.82 -11.77
C PHE A 688 5.84 41.45 -12.62
N SER A 689 5.92 42.05 -13.81
CA SER A 689 7.09 41.94 -14.69
C SER A 689 7.70 43.31 -14.98
N PHE A 690 8.99 43.48 -14.71
CA PHE A 690 9.69 44.73 -14.97
C PHE A 690 9.79 45.08 -16.46
N ILE A 691 9.86 44.08 -17.33
CA ILE A 691 10.04 44.28 -18.78
C ILE A 691 8.80 44.95 -19.39
N ARG A 692 7.61 44.58 -18.90
CA ARG A 692 6.32 45.01 -19.43
C ARG A 692 5.82 46.33 -18.84
N ASN A 693 6.31 46.74 -17.66
CA ASN A 693 5.70 47.80 -16.85
C ASN A 693 6.62 49.00 -16.60
N LYS A 694 7.38 49.45 -17.60
CA LYS A 694 8.39 50.52 -17.43
C LYS A 694 7.83 51.85 -16.91
N GLN A 695 6.66 52.27 -17.38
CA GLN A 695 6.01 53.52 -16.96
C GLN A 695 5.50 53.42 -15.51
N LEU A 696 5.00 52.26 -15.11
CA LEU A 696 4.49 51.99 -13.77
C LEU A 696 5.58 52.05 -12.68
N ILE A 697 6.81 51.67 -13.03
CA ILE A 697 7.98 51.72 -12.12
C ILE A 697 8.23 53.14 -11.61
N GLN A 698 8.07 54.16 -12.46
CA GLN A 698 8.28 55.56 -12.07
C GLN A 698 7.19 56.01 -11.09
N ALA A 699 5.92 55.75 -11.40
CA ALA A 699 4.79 56.09 -10.55
C ALA A 699 4.86 55.40 -9.16
N ILE A 700 5.26 54.11 -9.12
CA ILE A 700 5.48 53.36 -7.87
C ILE A 700 6.55 54.00 -6.99
N ASN A 701 7.62 54.52 -7.60
CA ASN A 701 8.72 55.18 -6.89
C ASN A 701 8.26 56.52 -6.30
N GLU A 702 7.56 57.35 -7.09
CA GLU A 702 7.03 58.64 -6.66
C GLU A 702 6.06 58.51 -5.47
N LYS A 703 5.17 57.51 -5.51
CA LYS A 703 4.21 57.21 -4.43
C LYS A 703 4.80 56.43 -3.25
N LYS A 704 6.09 56.06 -3.31
CA LYS A 704 6.80 55.29 -2.28
C LYS A 704 6.09 53.99 -1.87
N LEU A 705 5.57 53.25 -2.84
CA LEU A 705 4.84 52.00 -2.58
C LEU A 705 5.80 50.84 -2.28
N THR A 706 5.31 49.85 -1.53
CA THR A 706 5.99 48.56 -1.34
C THR A 706 5.27 47.50 -2.14
N LEU A 707 5.93 46.90 -3.13
CA LEU A 707 5.34 45.93 -4.04
C LEU A 707 5.97 44.54 -3.86
N LEU A 708 5.12 43.55 -3.56
CA LEU A 708 5.46 42.15 -3.39
C LEU A 708 4.98 41.36 -4.62
N SER A 709 5.93 40.93 -5.45
CA SER A 709 5.68 40.12 -6.62
C SER A 709 5.47 38.66 -6.23
N ILE A 710 4.28 38.15 -6.55
CA ILE A 710 3.91 36.75 -6.35
C ILE A 710 4.66 35.83 -7.32
N GLU A 711 4.98 36.33 -8.51
CA GLU A 711 5.76 35.62 -9.52
C GLU A 711 7.17 35.30 -9.01
N ASP A 712 7.75 36.22 -8.24
CA ASP A 712 9.11 36.12 -7.69
C ASP A 712 9.21 35.26 -6.42
N LEU A 713 8.11 34.65 -5.95
CA LEU A 713 8.16 33.76 -4.79
C LEU A 713 9.06 32.54 -5.10
N PRO A 714 10.18 32.36 -4.37
CA PRO A 714 11.17 31.35 -4.71
C PRO A 714 10.59 29.94 -4.58
N ASN A 715 10.92 29.05 -5.51
CA ASN A 715 10.47 27.66 -5.48
C ASN A 715 11.42 26.79 -4.60
N ILE A 716 11.30 26.95 -3.29
CA ILE A 716 12.07 26.21 -2.28
C ILE A 716 11.15 25.42 -1.35
N LEU A 717 11.67 24.41 -0.64
CA LEU A 717 10.87 23.49 0.18
C LEU A 717 9.93 24.20 1.19
N GLN A 718 10.33 25.34 1.73
CA GLN A 718 9.55 26.12 2.69
C GLN A 718 8.30 26.77 2.08
N THR A 719 8.39 27.23 0.82
CA THR A 719 7.30 27.96 0.14
C THR A 719 6.34 27.05 -0.61
N GLN A 720 6.72 25.79 -0.87
CA GLN A 720 5.90 24.85 -1.66
C GLN A 720 4.46 24.69 -1.19
N SER A 721 4.20 24.84 0.11
CA SER A 721 2.85 24.68 0.68
C SER A 721 1.90 25.82 0.33
N PHE A 722 2.44 27.04 0.12
CA PHE A 722 1.67 28.26 -0.11
C PHE A 722 2.02 28.95 -1.43
N ASN A 723 2.84 28.36 -2.30
CA ASN A 723 3.27 28.96 -3.56
C ASN A 723 2.16 28.90 -4.64
N PRO A 724 1.57 30.03 -5.05
CA PRO A 724 0.49 30.05 -6.02
C PRO A 724 0.96 29.68 -7.44
N ASN A 725 2.23 29.89 -7.80
CA ASN A 725 2.75 29.50 -9.11
C ASN A 725 2.65 27.97 -9.31
N LEU A 726 2.95 27.19 -8.26
CA LEU A 726 2.80 25.73 -8.29
C LEU A 726 1.33 25.31 -8.43
N SER A 727 0.44 25.96 -7.68
CA SER A 727 -1.00 25.68 -7.69
C SER A 727 -1.63 25.98 -9.04
N LEU A 728 -1.41 27.18 -9.58
CA LEU A 728 -2.00 27.65 -10.83
C LEU A 728 -1.42 26.90 -12.03
N ASN A 729 -0.11 26.63 -12.06
CA ASN A 729 0.50 25.83 -13.13
C ASN A 729 -0.10 24.42 -13.22
N ARG A 730 -0.49 23.82 -12.09
CA ARG A 730 -1.18 22.52 -12.11
C ARG A 730 -2.55 22.61 -12.77
N ILE A 731 -3.30 23.68 -12.54
CA ILE A 731 -4.59 23.91 -13.21
C ILE A 731 -4.36 24.06 -14.71
N VAL A 732 -3.38 24.87 -15.13
CA VAL A 732 -3.05 25.06 -16.54
C VAL A 732 -2.71 23.73 -17.21
N GLY A 733 -1.82 22.93 -16.62
CA GLY A 733 -1.45 21.62 -17.17
C GLY A 733 -2.59 20.61 -17.22
N TYR A 734 -3.48 20.62 -16.22
CA TYR A 734 -4.69 19.79 -16.24
C TYR A 734 -5.64 20.24 -17.35
N ARG A 735 -5.96 21.54 -17.40
CA ARG A 735 -6.90 22.10 -18.38
C ARG A 735 -6.41 21.91 -19.81
N ALA A 736 -5.10 22.02 -20.04
CA ALA A 736 -4.46 21.74 -21.33
C ALA A 736 -4.83 20.37 -21.91
N VAL A 737 -4.85 19.33 -21.08
CA VAL A 737 -5.20 17.97 -21.51
C VAL A 737 -6.70 17.85 -21.79
N ILE A 738 -7.54 18.54 -21.01
CA ILE A 738 -8.98 18.58 -21.25
C ILE A 738 -9.29 19.27 -22.59
N GLU A 739 -8.68 20.43 -22.87
CA GLU A 739 -8.81 21.09 -24.18
C GLU A 739 -8.25 20.21 -25.32
N ALA A 740 -7.14 19.50 -25.08
CA ALA A 740 -6.65 18.54 -26.06
C ALA A 740 -7.68 17.44 -26.34
N ALA A 741 -8.37 16.95 -25.31
CA ALA A 741 -9.37 15.90 -25.43
C ALA A 741 -10.65 16.36 -26.14
N THR A 742 -11.09 17.61 -25.94
CA THR A 742 -12.27 18.15 -26.63
C THR A 742 -12.06 18.30 -28.14
N HIS A 743 -10.81 18.47 -28.58
CA HIS A 743 -10.44 18.62 -29.98
C HIS A 743 -9.83 17.36 -30.61
N PHE A 744 -9.70 16.26 -29.86
CA PHE A 744 -9.11 15.01 -30.35
C PHE A 744 -10.18 13.95 -30.63
N GLU A 745 -10.22 13.46 -31.86
CA GLU A 745 -11.33 12.63 -32.38
C GLU A 745 -11.21 11.12 -32.04
N LYS A 746 -10.28 10.71 -31.17
CA LYS A 746 -10.03 9.30 -30.84
C LYS A 746 -9.95 9.08 -29.33
N PHE A 747 -10.11 7.85 -28.89
CA PHE A 747 -9.98 7.49 -27.47
C PHE A 747 -8.57 7.74 -26.93
N PHE A 748 -8.49 8.31 -25.73
CA PHE A 748 -7.25 8.37 -24.96
C PHE A 748 -6.86 6.98 -24.44
N LEU A 749 -7.84 6.26 -23.89
CA LEU A 749 -7.71 4.89 -23.43
C LEU A 749 -7.74 3.91 -24.61
N GLY A 750 -6.86 2.92 -24.58
CA GLY A 750 -6.89 1.85 -25.57
C GLY A 750 -7.99 0.85 -25.24
N GLU A 751 -8.82 0.53 -26.23
CA GLU A 751 -9.96 -0.38 -26.06
C GLU A 751 -9.90 -1.56 -27.02
N VAL A 752 -10.48 -2.69 -26.58
CA VAL A 752 -10.77 -3.84 -27.43
C VAL A 752 -12.28 -3.99 -27.44
N THR A 753 -12.88 -3.74 -28.60
CA THR A 753 -14.32 -3.86 -28.83
C THR A 753 -14.59 -4.96 -29.84
N ALA A 754 -15.87 -5.30 -30.03
CA ALA A 754 -16.28 -6.22 -31.10
C ALA A 754 -15.87 -5.72 -32.50
N ALA A 755 -15.75 -4.39 -32.69
CA ALA A 755 -15.32 -3.76 -33.94
C ALA A 755 -13.79 -3.75 -34.14
N GLY A 756 -13.01 -4.19 -33.14
CA GLY A 756 -11.56 -4.32 -33.23
C GLY A 756 -10.81 -3.66 -32.08
N LYS A 757 -9.49 -3.60 -32.25
CA LYS A 757 -8.56 -3.05 -31.25
C LYS A 757 -8.17 -1.63 -31.60
N TYR A 758 -8.50 -0.70 -30.72
CA TYR A 758 -8.16 0.72 -30.84
C TYR A 758 -7.00 1.04 -29.88
N PRO A 759 -5.81 1.44 -30.38
CA PRO A 759 -4.68 1.73 -29.53
C PRO A 759 -4.90 3.02 -28.73
N PRO A 760 -4.30 3.13 -27.52
CA PRO A 760 -4.38 4.37 -26.73
C PRO A 760 -3.72 5.53 -27.46
N ALA A 761 -4.21 6.75 -27.22
CA ALA A 761 -3.57 7.97 -27.70
C ALA A 761 -2.14 8.09 -27.15
N THR A 762 -1.24 8.61 -27.97
CA THR A 762 0.12 8.96 -27.54
C THR A 762 0.23 10.46 -27.34
N VAL A 763 0.41 10.90 -26.09
CA VAL A 763 0.63 12.29 -25.71
C VAL A 763 2.12 12.53 -25.53
N LEU A 764 2.69 13.50 -26.25
CA LEU A 764 4.05 13.97 -26.09
C LEU A 764 4.04 15.28 -25.32
N ILE A 765 4.73 15.34 -24.19
CA ILE A 765 4.92 16.54 -23.39
C ILE A 765 6.36 17.02 -23.57
N ILE A 766 6.56 18.28 -23.90
CA ILE A 766 7.87 18.92 -24.10
C ILE A 766 8.06 19.92 -22.97
N GLY A 767 8.85 19.52 -21.97
CA GLY A 767 9.01 20.16 -20.67
C GLY A 767 8.68 19.21 -19.51
N SER A 768 9.22 19.50 -18.33
CA SER A 768 8.99 18.75 -17.09
C SER A 768 8.70 19.63 -15.86
N ASP A 769 8.26 20.87 -16.10
CA ASP A 769 7.77 21.80 -15.08
C ASP A 769 6.44 21.35 -14.45
N ASP A 770 5.91 22.12 -13.49
CA ASP A 770 4.65 21.77 -12.81
C ASP A 770 3.44 21.68 -13.77
N LYS A 771 3.43 22.46 -14.85
CA LYS A 771 2.43 22.36 -15.92
C LYS A 771 2.54 21.00 -16.60
N ALA A 772 3.75 20.60 -17.02
CA ALA A 772 4.00 19.31 -17.65
C ALA A 772 3.69 18.12 -16.73
N ILE A 773 4.07 18.19 -15.46
CA ILE A 773 3.80 17.12 -14.49
C ILE A 773 2.29 16.97 -14.24
N SER A 774 1.53 18.06 -14.24
CA SER A 774 0.07 18.01 -14.15
C SER A 774 -0.57 17.44 -15.41
N ALA A 775 -0.12 17.88 -16.59
CA ALA A 775 -0.56 17.35 -17.87
C ALA A 775 -0.27 15.84 -18.00
N LEU A 776 0.91 15.39 -17.56
CA LEU A 776 1.29 13.98 -17.50
C LEU A 776 0.30 13.17 -16.67
N LYS A 777 -0.02 13.63 -15.45
CA LYS A 777 -0.98 12.97 -14.56
C LYS A 777 -2.36 12.88 -15.18
N CYS A 778 -2.85 13.99 -15.76
CA CYS A 778 -4.16 14.04 -16.38
C CYS A 778 -4.25 13.09 -17.59
N ALA A 779 -3.28 13.17 -18.51
CA ALA A 779 -3.26 12.32 -19.70
C ALA A 779 -3.11 10.83 -19.36
N LYS A 780 -2.30 10.49 -18.34
CA LYS A 780 -2.22 9.12 -17.82
C LYS A 780 -3.52 8.65 -17.18
N GLY A 781 -4.20 9.52 -16.44
CA GLY A 781 -5.52 9.25 -15.86
C GLY A 781 -6.58 8.93 -16.91
N LEU A 782 -6.51 9.58 -18.08
CA LEU A 782 -7.36 9.29 -19.23
C LEU A 782 -6.96 8.03 -20.02
N GLY A 783 -5.92 7.30 -19.59
CA GLY A 783 -5.48 6.04 -20.21
C GLY A 783 -4.49 6.18 -21.37
N ALA A 784 -3.99 7.38 -21.64
CA ALA A 784 -3.05 7.61 -22.73
C ALA A 784 -1.63 7.09 -22.45
N LYS A 785 -0.91 6.78 -23.52
CA LYS A 785 0.55 6.62 -23.45
C LYS A 785 1.18 8.01 -23.46
N VAL A 786 1.93 8.36 -22.41
CA VAL A 786 2.57 9.67 -22.30
C VAL A 786 4.09 9.56 -22.43
N LEU A 787 4.67 10.33 -23.34
CA LEU A 787 6.11 10.55 -23.54
C LEU A 787 6.45 11.94 -23.02
N VAL A 788 7.54 12.09 -22.28
CA VAL A 788 7.98 13.41 -21.78
C VAL A 788 9.41 13.67 -22.23
N PHE A 789 9.63 14.78 -22.91
CA PHE A 789 10.94 15.23 -23.35
C PHE A 789 11.38 16.41 -22.49
N ASP A 790 12.54 16.30 -21.84
CA ASP A 790 13.22 17.42 -21.19
C ASP A 790 14.75 17.24 -21.25
N PHE A 791 15.47 18.35 -21.17
CA PHE A 791 16.92 18.37 -21.01
C PHE A 791 17.34 18.13 -19.55
N ASP A 792 16.47 18.42 -18.59
CA ASP A 792 16.71 18.29 -17.16
C ASP A 792 16.57 16.83 -16.69
N LEU A 793 17.70 16.18 -16.43
CA LEU A 793 17.76 14.79 -15.98
C LEU A 793 17.20 14.58 -14.58
N GLU A 794 17.15 15.62 -13.75
CA GLU A 794 16.63 15.53 -12.39
C GLU A 794 15.13 15.25 -12.37
N SER A 795 14.42 15.63 -13.44
CA SER A 795 12.98 15.43 -13.59
C SER A 795 12.59 14.00 -13.99
N ARG A 796 13.53 13.20 -14.52
CA ARG A 796 13.28 11.84 -15.01
C ARG A 796 12.65 10.90 -13.98
N PRO A 797 13.14 10.79 -12.73
CA PRO A 797 12.55 9.90 -11.74
C PRO A 797 11.09 10.25 -11.44
N VAL A 798 10.73 11.54 -11.46
CA VAL A 798 9.37 12.02 -11.21
C VAL A 798 8.45 11.62 -12.37
N VAL A 799 8.90 11.80 -13.61
CA VAL A 799 8.15 11.42 -14.81
C VAL A 799 7.89 9.92 -14.86
N GLU A 800 8.93 9.10 -14.63
CA GLU A 800 8.81 7.64 -14.66
C GLU A 800 7.94 7.12 -13.50
N TYR A 801 8.03 7.74 -12.32
CA TYR A 801 7.16 7.43 -11.17
C TYR A 801 5.67 7.65 -11.48
N LEU A 802 5.35 8.70 -12.24
CA LEU A 802 3.99 9.01 -12.68
C LEU A 802 3.55 8.20 -13.90
N GLY A 803 4.38 7.27 -14.37
CA GLY A 803 4.08 6.35 -15.46
C GLY A 803 4.34 6.92 -16.86
N GLY A 804 4.97 8.09 -16.97
CA GLY A 804 5.45 8.65 -18.24
C GLY A 804 6.74 7.99 -18.72
N GLU A 805 6.97 7.99 -20.04
CA GLU A 805 8.24 7.57 -20.63
C GLU A 805 9.13 8.80 -20.80
N PHE A 806 10.19 8.93 -19.99
CA PHE A 806 11.13 10.05 -20.10
C PHE A 806 12.08 9.86 -21.28
N ILE A 807 12.19 10.88 -22.11
CA ILE A 807 12.88 10.84 -23.38
C ILE A 807 14.13 11.74 -23.29
N LEU A 808 15.30 11.10 -23.22
CA LEU A 808 16.58 11.79 -23.15
C LEU A 808 17.07 12.27 -24.53
N PRO A 809 17.49 13.54 -24.67
CA PRO A 809 18.14 14.02 -25.87
C PRO A 809 19.56 13.43 -26.01
N SER A 810 19.91 13.00 -27.22
CA SER A 810 21.22 12.40 -27.55
C SER A 810 22.42 13.34 -27.35
N SER A 811 22.16 14.64 -27.19
CA SER A 811 23.15 15.70 -27.06
C SER A 811 23.90 15.71 -25.72
N LEU A 812 23.28 15.23 -24.65
CA LEU A 812 23.88 15.16 -23.30
C LEU A 812 25.02 14.13 -23.19
N LYS A 813 25.39 13.47 -24.31
CA LYS A 813 26.51 12.51 -24.41
C LYS A 813 27.71 13.06 -25.18
N MET A 814 27.70 14.34 -25.55
CA MET A 814 28.78 14.96 -26.34
C MET A 814 29.64 15.85 -25.46
N LYS A 815 30.97 15.70 -25.54
CA LYS A 815 31.93 16.52 -24.78
C LYS A 815 32.00 17.97 -25.31
N ASP A 816 31.78 18.22 -26.61
CA ASP A 816 31.67 19.58 -27.19
C ASP A 816 30.93 19.60 -28.55
N PRO A 817 29.61 19.88 -28.61
CA PRO A 817 28.88 19.96 -29.88
C PRO A 817 28.81 21.39 -30.46
N ASN A 818 29.08 21.53 -31.76
CA ASN A 818 28.75 22.75 -32.51
C ASN A 818 27.23 23.02 -32.51
N LYS A 819 26.81 24.28 -32.31
CA LYS A 819 25.39 24.71 -32.19
C LYS A 819 24.51 24.26 -33.37
N ILE A 820 25.06 24.24 -34.58
CA ILE A 820 24.36 23.81 -35.81
C ILE A 820 24.10 22.30 -35.80
N GLU A 821 25.08 21.50 -35.37
CA GLU A 821 24.96 20.04 -35.33
C GLU A 821 24.02 19.58 -34.22
N LEU A 822 24.07 20.28 -33.07
CA LEU A 822 23.14 20.10 -31.96
C LEU A 822 21.69 20.32 -32.41
N THR A 823 21.43 21.43 -33.08
CA THR A 823 20.11 21.82 -33.59
C THR A 823 19.58 20.80 -34.61
N LYS A 824 20.41 20.37 -35.57
CA LYS A 824 20.04 19.35 -36.57
C LYS A 824 19.67 18.01 -35.91
N ARG A 825 20.41 17.58 -34.89
CA ARG A 825 20.13 16.32 -34.17
C ARG A 825 18.87 16.40 -33.31
N HIS A 826 18.62 17.53 -32.65
CA HIS A 826 17.38 17.77 -31.92
C HIS A 826 16.17 17.72 -32.85
N LEU A 827 16.23 18.39 -34.01
CA LEU A 827 15.17 18.37 -35.01
C LEU A 827 14.91 16.95 -35.56
N HIS A 828 15.96 16.19 -35.85
CA HIS A 828 15.81 14.80 -36.28
C HIS A 828 15.10 13.95 -35.23
N TYR A 829 15.35 14.23 -33.96
CA TYR A 829 14.76 13.52 -32.85
C TYR A 829 13.28 13.88 -32.64
N PHE A 830 12.95 15.18 -32.63
CA PHE A 830 11.58 15.66 -32.60
C PHE A 830 10.76 15.10 -33.76
N LYS A 831 11.31 15.04 -34.97
CA LYS A 831 10.66 14.38 -36.12
C LYS A 831 10.23 12.95 -35.83
N ARG A 832 11.02 12.16 -35.09
CA ARG A 832 10.65 10.78 -34.71
C ARG A 832 9.57 10.73 -33.63
N LEU A 833 9.57 11.70 -32.72
CA LEU A 833 8.57 11.80 -31.66
C LEU A 833 7.22 12.28 -32.22
N PHE A 834 7.22 13.29 -33.07
CA PHE A 834 6.02 13.83 -33.71
C PHE A 834 5.32 12.78 -34.57
N LYS A 835 6.06 11.93 -35.32
CA LYS A 835 5.47 10.79 -36.05
C LYS A 835 4.69 9.79 -35.19
N LYS A 836 5.03 9.70 -33.89
CA LYS A 836 4.39 8.79 -32.95
C LYS A 836 3.28 9.46 -32.14
N ALA A 837 3.39 10.77 -31.92
CA ALA A 837 2.45 11.53 -31.12
C ALA A 837 1.11 11.71 -31.84
N ASN A 838 0.04 11.67 -31.06
CA ASN A 838 -1.29 12.12 -31.45
C ASN A 838 -1.60 13.48 -30.85
N ILE A 839 -1.05 13.75 -29.67
CA ILE A 839 -1.21 15.01 -28.96
C ILE A 839 0.17 15.50 -28.54
N VAL A 840 0.44 16.79 -28.72
CA VAL A 840 1.69 17.43 -28.28
C VAL A 840 1.34 18.57 -27.32
N ILE A 841 1.95 18.60 -26.14
CA ILE A 841 1.79 19.67 -25.15
C ILE A 841 3.17 20.28 -24.88
N THR A 842 3.31 21.59 -25.07
CA THR A 842 4.59 22.29 -24.86
C THR A 842 4.51 23.21 -23.65
N THR A 843 5.47 23.08 -22.74
CA THR A 843 5.55 23.89 -21.51
C THR A 843 6.92 24.53 -21.27
N MET A 844 7.95 24.14 -22.03
CA MET A 844 9.32 24.67 -21.86
C MET A 844 9.36 26.20 -21.85
N LEU A 845 9.86 26.76 -20.76
CA LEU A 845 10.17 28.19 -20.59
C LEU A 845 11.69 28.34 -20.51
N ASP A 846 12.23 29.37 -21.16
CA ASP A 846 13.68 29.62 -21.19
C ASP A 846 14.21 30.00 -19.79
N ARG A 847 15.28 29.34 -19.35
CA ARG A 847 15.97 29.66 -18.09
C ARG A 847 17.07 30.68 -18.39
N GLY A 848 16.67 31.92 -18.65
CA GLY A 848 17.53 33.11 -18.60
C GLY A 848 18.63 33.19 -19.68
N ASN A 849 18.33 33.94 -20.74
CA ASN A 849 19.21 34.56 -21.76
C ASN A 849 19.31 33.90 -23.15
N GLN A 850 18.42 32.99 -23.57
CA GLN A 850 18.35 32.54 -24.97
C GLN A 850 16.90 32.52 -25.50
N GLN A 851 16.68 32.67 -26.80
CA GLN A 851 15.30 32.59 -27.34
C GLN A 851 14.70 31.21 -27.01
N PRO A 852 13.42 31.14 -26.57
CA PRO A 852 12.76 29.86 -26.29
C PRO A 852 12.89 28.95 -27.50
N LEU A 853 13.04 27.64 -27.26
CA LEU A 853 13.20 26.65 -28.33
C LEU A 853 11.94 26.61 -29.19
N LYS A 854 11.89 27.45 -30.23
CA LYS A 854 10.77 27.58 -31.14
C LYS A 854 10.77 26.37 -32.08
N LEU A 855 9.83 25.45 -31.87
CA LEU A 855 9.65 24.27 -32.69
C LEU A 855 9.28 24.73 -34.11
N PRO A 856 10.10 24.41 -35.13
CA PRO A 856 9.85 24.91 -36.48
C PRO A 856 8.62 24.28 -37.09
N GLU A 857 7.99 25.03 -37.98
CA GLU A 857 6.76 24.66 -38.69
C GLU A 857 6.86 23.28 -39.38
N GLU A 858 8.04 22.93 -39.89
CA GLU A 858 8.29 21.65 -40.57
C GLU A 858 8.02 20.41 -39.70
N LEU A 859 8.13 20.51 -38.37
CA LEU A 859 7.88 19.37 -37.48
C LEU A 859 6.42 18.94 -37.46
N PHE A 860 5.50 19.90 -37.60
CA PHE A 860 4.06 19.67 -37.46
C PHE A 860 3.50 18.87 -38.64
N LYS A 861 4.15 18.91 -39.80
CA LYS A 861 3.83 18.08 -40.98
C LYS A 861 4.00 16.57 -40.73
N TYR A 862 4.68 16.17 -39.64
CA TYR A 862 4.86 14.75 -39.28
C TYR A 862 3.78 14.22 -38.33
N LEU A 863 2.91 15.09 -37.79
CA LEU A 863 1.75 14.66 -37.04
C LEU A 863 0.71 14.07 -37.99
N LYS A 864 -0.12 13.16 -37.48
CA LYS A 864 -1.22 12.60 -38.25
C LYS A 864 -2.37 13.61 -38.30
N GLU A 865 -3.17 13.58 -39.35
CA GLU A 865 -4.45 14.30 -39.37
C GLU A 865 -5.33 13.93 -38.17
N GLY A 866 -6.00 14.93 -37.61
CA GLY A 866 -6.76 14.86 -36.36
C GLY A 866 -5.89 14.89 -35.09
N SER A 867 -4.59 15.18 -35.20
CA SER A 867 -3.73 15.40 -34.02
C SER A 867 -3.97 16.77 -33.40
N VAL A 868 -3.65 16.92 -32.11
CA VAL A 868 -3.82 18.18 -31.37
C VAL A 868 -2.49 18.66 -30.80
N VAL A 869 -2.21 19.95 -30.91
CA VAL A 869 -1.06 20.62 -30.30
C VAL A 869 -1.58 21.65 -29.31
N VAL A 870 -1.04 21.67 -28.10
CA VAL A 870 -1.39 22.64 -27.06
C VAL A 870 -0.14 23.38 -26.62
N ASP A 871 -0.11 24.68 -26.84
CA ASP A 871 1.02 25.54 -26.50
C ASP A 871 0.72 26.40 -25.28
N LEU A 872 1.30 26.04 -24.13
CA LEU A 872 1.00 26.68 -22.85
C LEU A 872 1.73 28.01 -22.63
N ASN A 873 2.57 28.43 -23.58
CA ASN A 873 3.34 29.67 -23.52
C ASN A 873 2.99 30.61 -24.68
N ALA A 874 1.79 30.49 -25.26
CA ALA A 874 1.33 31.34 -26.37
C ALA A 874 1.40 32.85 -26.06
N ASN A 875 1.09 33.25 -24.83
CA ASN A 875 1.17 34.64 -24.33
C ASN A 875 2.61 35.20 -24.23
N MET A 876 3.62 34.34 -24.35
CA MET A 876 5.05 34.69 -24.30
C MET A 876 5.72 34.52 -25.68
N GLY A 877 4.93 34.42 -26.75
CA GLY A 877 5.42 34.22 -28.12
C GLY A 877 5.35 32.78 -28.64
N GLY A 878 4.91 31.83 -27.79
CA GLY A 878 4.68 30.42 -28.14
C GLY A 878 5.95 29.58 -28.31
N ASN A 879 5.85 28.31 -27.94
CA ASN A 879 6.88 27.31 -28.21
C ASN A 879 6.79 26.77 -29.65
N CYS A 880 5.65 26.90 -30.31
CA CYS A 880 5.44 26.40 -31.67
C CYS A 880 5.40 27.56 -32.67
N ALA A 881 6.09 27.43 -33.81
CA ALA A 881 6.11 28.47 -34.84
C ALA A 881 4.72 28.80 -35.43
N ILE A 882 3.79 27.85 -35.36
CA ILE A 882 2.43 27.94 -35.88
C ILE A 882 1.39 28.41 -34.85
N THR A 883 1.81 28.67 -33.60
CA THR A 883 0.91 29.16 -32.55
C THR A 883 0.52 30.61 -32.81
N LYS A 884 -0.78 30.90 -32.72
CA LYS A 884 -1.31 32.26 -32.58
C LYS A 884 -1.91 32.41 -31.19
N ALA A 885 -1.47 33.44 -30.45
CA ALA A 885 -1.93 33.66 -29.08
C ALA A 885 -3.43 33.99 -29.05
N GLY A 886 -4.17 33.33 -28.17
CA GLY A 886 -5.62 33.49 -28.02
C GLY A 886 -6.47 32.66 -28.99
N GLU A 887 -5.88 32.14 -30.07
CA GLU A 887 -6.62 31.46 -31.13
C GLU A 887 -6.43 29.93 -31.12
N ILE A 888 -7.42 29.23 -31.68
CA ILE A 888 -7.30 27.82 -32.07
C ILE A 888 -7.23 27.78 -33.60
N VAL A 889 -6.11 27.32 -34.16
CA VAL A 889 -5.87 27.29 -35.61
C VAL A 889 -5.76 25.87 -36.12
N ASN A 890 -6.25 25.62 -37.33
CA ASN A 890 -6.03 24.34 -38.02
C ASN A 890 -4.84 24.49 -38.98
N TYR A 891 -3.82 23.66 -38.79
CA TYR A 891 -2.63 23.60 -39.64
C TYR A 891 -2.51 22.21 -40.27
N ASN A 892 -2.81 22.08 -41.56
CA ASN A 892 -2.72 20.81 -42.32
C ASN A 892 -3.44 19.63 -41.63
N GLY A 893 -4.63 19.87 -41.08
CA GLY A 893 -5.41 18.84 -40.38
C GLY A 893 -4.98 18.58 -38.93
N VAL A 894 -4.10 19.41 -38.37
CA VAL A 894 -3.70 19.40 -36.96
C VAL A 894 -4.30 20.62 -36.27
N THR A 895 -5.02 20.40 -35.17
CA THR A 895 -5.59 21.49 -34.36
C THR A 895 -4.52 22.02 -33.41
N VAL A 896 -4.21 23.31 -33.47
CA VAL A 896 -3.23 23.98 -32.63
C VAL A 896 -3.94 24.95 -31.70
N ILE A 897 -3.85 24.69 -30.40
CA ILE A 897 -4.50 25.43 -29.32
C ILE A 897 -3.47 26.39 -28.71
N GLY A 898 -3.60 27.68 -29.05
CA GLY A 898 -2.77 28.78 -28.56
C GLY A 898 -3.45 29.64 -27.49
N MET A 899 -4.40 29.07 -26.76
CA MET A 899 -5.18 29.77 -25.75
C MET A 899 -4.29 30.35 -24.65
N THR A 900 -4.51 31.61 -24.26
CA THR A 900 -3.82 32.28 -23.15
C THR A 900 -4.60 32.17 -21.85
N ASN A 901 -5.88 31.83 -21.99
CA ASN A 901 -6.87 31.82 -20.96
C ASN A 901 -7.03 30.36 -20.48
N TYR A 902 -6.12 29.80 -19.69
CA TYR A 902 -6.39 28.46 -19.09
C TYR A 902 -7.08 28.59 -17.73
N LEU A 903 -6.64 29.51 -16.87
CA LEU A 903 -7.07 29.58 -15.47
C LEU A 903 -8.57 29.80 -15.28
N SER A 904 -9.18 30.78 -15.95
CA SER A 904 -10.63 31.02 -15.79
C SER A 904 -11.55 30.13 -16.62
N LYS A 905 -11.02 29.12 -17.33
CA LYS A 905 -11.84 28.01 -17.79
C LYS A 905 -12.07 27.04 -16.63
N MET A 906 -11.34 27.26 -15.52
CA MET A 906 -11.49 26.63 -14.22
C MET A 906 -11.53 27.71 -13.13
N ASN A 907 -12.34 28.76 -13.35
CA ASN A 907 -12.25 30.00 -12.57
C ASN A 907 -12.46 29.80 -11.06
N ILE A 908 -13.47 29.00 -10.69
CA ILE A 908 -13.81 28.69 -9.30
C ILE A 908 -12.59 28.09 -8.58
N LEU A 909 -11.98 27.05 -9.17
CA LEU A 909 -10.84 26.36 -8.56
C LEU A 909 -9.59 27.25 -8.56
N SER A 910 -9.35 27.98 -9.65
CA SER A 910 -8.20 28.90 -9.75
C SER A 910 -8.26 29.99 -8.69
N SER A 911 -9.43 30.63 -8.52
CA SER A 911 -9.66 31.65 -7.49
C SER A 911 -9.56 31.06 -6.07
N GLN A 912 -10.09 29.86 -5.84
CA GLN A 912 -9.96 29.18 -4.54
C GLN A 912 -8.51 28.87 -4.17
N MET A 913 -7.73 28.30 -5.11
CA MET A 913 -6.33 27.97 -4.87
C MET A 913 -5.51 29.24 -4.68
N TYR A 914 -5.69 30.24 -5.54
CA TYR A 914 -4.99 31.51 -5.47
C TYR A 914 -5.27 32.25 -4.16
N SER A 915 -6.54 32.41 -3.80
CA SER A 915 -6.94 33.09 -2.56
C SER A 915 -6.45 32.36 -1.30
N SER A 916 -6.48 31.01 -1.30
CA SER A 916 -5.91 30.23 -0.20
C SER A 916 -4.39 30.35 -0.11
N ASN A 917 -3.67 30.45 -1.24
CA ASN A 917 -2.23 30.64 -1.25
C ASN A 917 -1.86 32.04 -0.71
N LEU A 918 -2.58 33.08 -1.14
CA LEU A 918 -2.42 34.44 -0.62
C LEU A 918 -2.64 34.53 0.89
N PHE A 919 -3.71 33.93 1.40
CA PHE A 919 -3.96 33.87 2.85
C PHE A 919 -2.79 33.24 3.61
N GLN A 920 -2.23 32.15 3.07
CA GLN A 920 -1.09 31.47 3.71
C GLN A 920 0.20 32.27 3.61
N ILE A 921 0.41 33.04 2.54
CA ILE A 921 1.53 34.00 2.44
C ILE A 921 1.39 35.07 3.52
N ILE A 922 0.20 35.66 3.67
CA ILE A 922 -0.06 36.66 4.71
C ILE A 922 0.14 36.07 6.11
N GLN A 923 -0.36 34.86 6.35
CA GLN A 923 -0.15 34.14 7.60
C GLN A 923 1.34 33.84 7.87
N TYR A 924 2.11 33.53 6.83
CA TYR A 924 3.56 33.33 6.94
C TYR A 924 4.29 34.63 7.29
N MET A 925 3.89 35.75 6.69
CA MET A 925 4.47 37.07 6.97
C MET A 925 4.16 37.59 8.38
N LEU A 926 3.09 37.10 9.02
CA LEU A 926 2.80 37.36 10.42
C LEU A 926 3.70 36.59 11.40
N GLN A 927 4.38 35.53 10.96
CA GLN A 927 5.27 34.72 11.79
C GLN A 927 6.68 35.31 11.82
N SER A 928 6.83 36.47 12.46
CA SER A 928 8.15 37.07 12.71
C SER A 928 8.81 36.43 13.95
N PRO A 929 10.14 36.21 13.96
CA PRO A 929 10.87 35.62 15.10
C PRO A 929 10.89 36.50 16.37
N LEU A 930 10.18 37.64 16.38
CA LEU A 930 10.03 38.54 17.53
C LEU A 930 8.85 38.18 18.45
N LEU A 931 8.01 37.20 18.11
CA LEU A 931 6.85 36.78 18.90
C LEU A 931 7.21 35.67 19.89
N THR A 932 6.83 35.83 21.16
CA THR A 932 7.04 34.81 22.20
C THR A 932 5.96 33.71 22.14
N GLU A 933 6.20 32.53 22.74
CA GLU A 933 5.31 31.34 22.67
C GLU A 933 3.86 31.58 23.15
N ASP A 934 3.58 32.70 23.81
CA ASP A 934 2.26 33.07 24.35
C ASP A 934 1.50 34.13 23.51
N ASP A 935 2.11 34.74 22.48
CA ASP A 935 1.46 35.78 21.66
C ASP A 935 0.82 35.18 20.40
N HIS A 936 -0.47 35.46 20.20
CA HIS A 936 -1.13 35.15 18.92
C HIS A 936 -0.78 36.24 17.90
N PRO A 937 -0.15 35.90 16.76
CA PRO A 937 0.18 36.89 15.73
C PRO A 937 -1.09 37.61 15.27
N SER A 938 -1.07 38.94 15.34
CA SER A 938 -2.18 39.82 15.01
C SER A 938 -1.86 40.67 13.77
N ALA A 939 -2.88 41.21 13.11
CA ALA A 939 -2.70 42.05 11.93
C ALA A 939 -1.80 43.27 12.18
N GLN A 940 -1.71 43.75 13.43
CA GLN A 940 -0.82 44.84 13.80
C GLN A 940 0.66 44.48 13.58
N ASP A 941 1.00 43.20 13.74
CA ASP A 941 2.36 42.65 13.61
C ASP A 941 2.78 42.46 12.14
N PHE A 942 1.88 42.69 11.18
CA PHE A 942 2.18 42.49 9.76
C PHE A 942 3.24 43.48 9.26
N VAL A 943 4.45 43.00 8.98
CA VAL A 943 5.55 43.82 8.46
C VAL A 943 6.23 43.10 7.29
N VAL A 944 6.70 43.87 6.32
CA VAL A 944 7.55 43.35 5.24
C VAL A 944 8.98 43.21 5.76
N ASP A 945 9.26 42.08 6.40
CA ASP A 945 10.58 41.75 6.92
C ASP A 945 11.58 41.50 5.79
N LYS A 946 12.53 42.43 5.60
CA LYS A 946 13.57 42.37 4.56
C LYS A 946 14.71 41.41 4.91
N ASP A 947 14.84 41.00 6.17
CA ASP A 947 15.83 40.02 6.59
C ASP A 947 15.37 38.59 6.28
N ASN A 948 14.05 38.39 6.20
CA ASN A 948 13.48 37.15 5.69
C ASN A 948 13.74 37.01 4.17
N GLN A 949 14.58 36.05 3.80
CA GLN A 949 15.00 35.81 2.42
C GLN A 949 13.84 35.56 1.45
N ILE A 950 12.74 34.95 1.90
CA ILE A 950 11.55 34.68 1.06
C ILE A 950 10.79 35.98 0.79
N ILE A 951 10.53 36.76 1.84
CA ILE A 951 9.82 38.05 1.74
C ILE A 951 10.67 39.04 0.92
N ASN A 952 11.97 39.06 1.16
CA ASN A 952 12.91 39.90 0.43
C ASN A 952 12.94 39.55 -1.07
N ALA A 953 12.88 38.27 -1.44
CA ALA A 953 12.85 37.84 -2.84
C ALA A 953 11.58 38.29 -3.59
N MET A 954 10.42 38.24 -2.90
CA MET A 954 9.15 38.74 -3.42
C MET A 954 9.12 40.28 -3.49
N CYS A 955 9.74 40.96 -2.53
CA CYS A 955 9.71 42.41 -2.42
C CYS A 955 10.56 43.02 -3.53
N ILE A 956 9.92 43.52 -4.59
CA ILE A 956 10.58 44.13 -5.75
C ILE A 956 10.70 45.64 -5.64
N PHE A 957 9.77 46.29 -4.93
CA PHE A 957 9.87 47.67 -4.49
C PHE A 957 9.66 47.73 -2.98
N TYR A 958 10.49 48.50 -2.30
CA TYR A 958 10.36 48.77 -0.87
C TYR A 958 10.39 50.27 -0.65
N ASN A 959 9.26 50.84 -0.22
CA ASN A 959 9.05 52.28 -0.08
C ASN A 959 9.50 53.08 -1.31
N GLY A 960 9.09 52.63 -2.50
CA GLY A 960 9.42 53.23 -3.80
C GLY A 960 10.78 52.84 -4.39
N LYS A 961 11.70 52.31 -3.58
CA LYS A 961 13.03 51.92 -4.06
C LYS A 961 13.01 50.51 -4.64
N PRO A 962 13.50 50.31 -5.87
CA PRO A 962 13.66 48.97 -6.42
C PRO A 962 14.71 48.19 -5.61
N THR A 963 14.41 46.96 -5.25
CA THR A 963 15.26 46.11 -4.39
C THR A 963 16.23 45.26 -5.20
N LYS A 964 15.96 45.08 -6.50
CA LYS A 964 16.79 44.36 -7.47
C LYS A 964 17.45 45.40 -8.39
N SER A 965 18.76 45.31 -8.61
CA SER A 965 19.46 46.22 -9.52
C SER A 965 19.11 45.91 -10.98
N PHE A 966 18.57 46.91 -11.68
CA PHE A 966 18.31 46.82 -13.12
C PHE A 966 19.60 47.16 -13.87
N ASN A 967 20.53 46.21 -13.97
CA ASN A 967 21.74 46.43 -14.77
C ASN A 967 21.38 46.34 -16.26
N ASN A 968 21.28 47.51 -16.89
CA ASN A 968 21.02 47.68 -18.31
C ASN A 968 22.30 47.70 -19.18
N ASN A 969 23.46 47.33 -18.64
CA ASN A 969 24.71 47.32 -19.41
C ASN A 969 25.35 45.93 -19.48
N ASN A 970 25.36 45.44 -20.72
CA ASN A 970 26.28 44.46 -21.26
C ASN A 970 27.75 44.87 -20.99
N ASN A 971 28.59 43.83 -20.84
CA ASN A 971 30.06 43.86 -20.80
C ASN A 971 30.69 44.44 -19.52
N ASN A 972 31.10 43.57 -18.57
CA ASN A 972 32.42 43.62 -17.88
C ASN A 972 32.60 42.80 -16.58
N ASN A 973 31.78 41.77 -16.27
CA ASN A 973 32.02 40.92 -15.09
C ASN A 973 32.35 39.46 -15.42
N ASN A 974 33.25 39.22 -16.39
CA ASN A 974 33.75 37.87 -16.70
C ASN A 974 34.86 37.36 -15.77
N ASN A 975 35.40 38.18 -14.86
CA ASN A 975 36.59 37.77 -14.08
C ASN A 975 36.29 37.22 -12.67
N ASN A 976 35.12 37.47 -12.07
CA ASN A 976 34.80 36.94 -10.72
C ASN A 976 33.90 35.70 -10.74
N ILE A 977 33.44 35.25 -11.91
CA ILE A 977 32.66 34.02 -12.06
C ILE A 977 33.61 32.82 -12.25
N MET A 978 34.77 33.01 -12.88
CA MET A 978 35.74 31.93 -13.10
C MET A 978 36.39 31.42 -11.81
N ASP A 979 36.55 32.24 -10.77
CA ASP A 979 37.06 31.79 -9.46
C ASP A 979 36.03 31.03 -8.62
N HIS A 980 34.74 31.29 -8.85
CA HIS A 980 33.67 30.53 -8.21
C HIS A 980 33.33 29.24 -8.98
N PHE A 981 33.59 29.21 -10.29
CA PHE A 981 33.52 28.02 -11.13
C PHE A 981 34.75 27.10 -10.98
N SER A 982 35.96 27.63 -10.82
CA SER A 982 37.19 26.82 -10.64
C SER A 982 37.14 25.97 -9.36
N LYS A 983 36.71 26.55 -8.23
CA LYS A 983 36.50 25.81 -6.97
C LYS A 983 35.35 24.79 -7.04
N LYS A 984 34.40 24.96 -7.96
CA LYS A 984 33.31 24.00 -8.18
C LYS A 984 33.73 22.89 -9.16
N LEU A 985 34.62 23.18 -10.09
CA LEU A 985 35.22 22.25 -11.05
C LEU A 985 36.23 21.29 -10.41
N GLU A 986 36.99 21.73 -9.40
CA GLU A 986 37.85 20.82 -8.61
C GLU A 986 37.03 19.80 -7.79
N SER A 987 35.80 20.14 -7.38
CA SER A 987 34.87 19.20 -6.73
C SER A 987 34.08 18.32 -7.72
N GLN A 988 34.18 18.58 -9.04
CA GLN A 988 33.52 17.82 -10.10
C GLN A 988 34.44 16.76 -10.72
N SER A 989 35.76 16.91 -10.66
CA SER A 989 36.70 15.94 -11.25
C SER A 989 36.67 14.57 -10.55
N GLU A 990 36.45 14.54 -9.23
CA GLU A 990 36.23 13.29 -8.48
C GLU A 990 34.88 12.64 -8.81
N PHE A 991 33.84 13.45 -9.08
CA PHE A 991 32.50 12.97 -9.43
C PHE A 991 32.42 12.48 -10.89
N GLU A 992 33.15 13.10 -11.81
CA GLU A 992 33.23 12.70 -13.22
C GLU A 992 34.01 11.40 -13.42
N SER A 993 35.07 11.15 -12.64
CA SER A 993 35.81 9.86 -12.70
C SER A 993 34.95 8.67 -12.22
N GLY A 994 34.08 8.90 -11.22
CA GLY A 994 33.11 7.92 -10.75
C GLY A 994 31.99 7.67 -11.75
N ILE A 995 31.53 8.72 -12.45
CA ILE A 995 30.48 8.62 -13.47
C ILE A 995 31.00 8.00 -14.76
N GLU A 996 32.22 8.28 -15.23
CA GLU A 996 32.81 7.63 -16.40
C GLU A 996 33.00 6.11 -16.17
N ARG A 997 33.44 5.69 -14.98
CA ARG A 997 33.50 4.26 -14.60
C ARG A 997 32.12 3.59 -14.55
N ILE A 998 31.09 4.31 -14.10
CA ILE A 998 29.69 3.83 -14.09
C ILE A 998 29.10 3.79 -15.50
N ILE A 999 29.47 4.73 -16.39
CA ILE A 999 29.03 4.79 -17.78
C ILE A 999 29.71 3.70 -18.61
N GLU A 1000 31.01 3.42 -18.39
CA GLU A 1000 31.71 2.31 -19.04
C GLU A 1000 31.15 0.96 -18.58
N LYS A 1001 30.98 0.72 -17.27
CA LYS A 1001 30.29 -0.47 -16.78
C LYS A 1001 28.85 -0.58 -17.31
N LYS A 1002 28.11 0.54 -17.41
CA LYS A 1002 26.76 0.53 -18.01
C LYS A 1002 26.78 0.26 -19.51
N LYS A 1003 27.79 0.72 -20.26
CA LYS A 1003 27.98 0.42 -21.69
C LYS A 1003 28.33 -1.05 -21.88
N GLU A 1004 29.21 -1.62 -21.06
CA GLU A 1004 29.52 -3.05 -21.04
C GLU A 1004 28.27 -3.89 -20.73
N ILE A 1005 27.50 -3.51 -19.72
CA ILE A 1005 26.22 -4.13 -19.38
C ILE A 1005 25.19 -3.93 -20.51
N GLN A 1006 25.23 -2.82 -21.24
CA GLN A 1006 24.35 -2.59 -22.39
C GLN A 1006 24.75 -3.42 -23.60
N ILE A 1007 26.04 -3.61 -23.85
CA ILE A 1007 26.57 -4.45 -24.93
C ILE A 1007 26.28 -5.93 -24.60
N LEU A 1008 26.51 -6.36 -23.36
CA LEU A 1008 26.15 -7.70 -22.87
C LEU A 1008 24.63 -7.94 -22.89
N LYS A 1009 23.81 -6.94 -22.52
CA LYS A 1009 22.35 -7.01 -22.66
C LYS A 1009 21.95 -7.03 -24.13
N LYS A 1010 22.59 -6.26 -25.01
CA LYS A 1010 22.26 -6.22 -26.44
C LYS A 1010 22.67 -7.52 -27.14
N GLN A 1011 23.80 -8.12 -26.78
CA GLN A 1011 24.23 -9.46 -27.23
C GLN A 1011 23.32 -10.55 -26.67
N LYS A 1012 22.95 -10.54 -25.38
CA LYS A 1012 21.96 -11.48 -24.79
C LYS A 1012 20.54 -11.27 -25.36
N ILE A 1013 20.18 -10.03 -25.72
CA ILE A 1013 18.90 -9.69 -26.36
C ILE A 1013 18.94 -10.08 -27.84
N GLU A 1014 20.03 -9.92 -28.56
CA GLU A 1014 20.21 -10.40 -29.94
C GLU A 1014 20.28 -11.93 -30.00
N GLU A 1015 20.88 -12.60 -29.00
CA GLU A 1015 20.79 -14.06 -28.82
C GLU A 1015 19.38 -14.51 -28.43
N LYS A 1016 18.66 -13.78 -27.57
CA LYS A 1016 17.24 -14.05 -27.25
C LYS A 1016 16.32 -13.71 -28.43
N ILE A 1017 16.66 -12.74 -29.26
CA ILE A 1017 15.93 -12.36 -30.48
C ILE A 1017 16.24 -13.36 -31.60
N GLN A 1018 17.46 -13.90 -31.70
CA GLN A 1018 17.78 -15.02 -32.59
C GLN A 1018 17.16 -16.34 -32.09
N LYS A 1019 17.13 -16.61 -30.78
CA LYS A 1019 16.43 -17.75 -30.16
C LYS A 1019 14.89 -17.62 -30.25
N SER A 1020 14.34 -16.40 -30.21
CA SER A 1020 12.89 -16.15 -30.37
C SER A 1020 12.45 -15.99 -31.82
N LYS A 1021 13.30 -15.53 -32.74
CA LYS A 1021 13.10 -15.65 -34.19
C LYS A 1021 13.28 -17.10 -34.67
N LYS A 1022 14.09 -17.92 -33.97
CA LYS A 1022 14.08 -19.40 -34.11
C LYS A 1022 12.87 -20.08 -33.46
N LYS A 1023 12.09 -19.39 -32.60
CA LYS A 1023 10.70 -19.77 -32.32
C LYS A 1023 9.79 -19.25 -33.43
N LYS A 1024 10.06 -19.71 -34.67
CA LYS A 1024 9.00 -19.78 -35.67
C LYS A 1024 7.88 -20.65 -35.08
N PHE A 1025 6.64 -20.22 -35.31
CA PHE A 1025 5.41 -21.00 -35.22
C PHE A 1025 5.69 -22.50 -35.34
N SER A 1026 5.79 -23.18 -34.20
CA SER A 1026 6.13 -24.60 -34.16
C SER A 1026 4.79 -25.34 -34.17
N LEU A 1027 4.50 -25.97 -35.32
CA LEU A 1027 3.40 -26.91 -35.49
C LEU A 1027 3.36 -27.90 -34.31
N PHE A 1028 4.53 -28.29 -33.80
CA PHE A 1028 4.73 -29.21 -32.68
C PHE A 1028 4.17 -28.71 -31.33
N SER A 1029 4.15 -27.39 -31.09
CA SER A 1029 3.57 -26.83 -29.84
C SER A 1029 2.05 -26.76 -29.87
N ILE A 1030 1.48 -26.50 -31.05
CA ILE A 1030 0.04 -26.59 -31.30
C ILE A 1030 -0.36 -28.05 -31.21
N LEU A 1031 0.39 -28.95 -31.88
CA LEU A 1031 0.18 -30.39 -31.86
C LEU A 1031 0.21 -30.96 -30.42
N LYS A 1032 1.14 -30.51 -29.56
CA LYS A 1032 1.16 -30.90 -28.14
C LYS A 1032 -0.06 -30.41 -27.36
N LYS A 1033 -0.50 -29.17 -27.58
CA LYS A 1033 -1.70 -28.64 -26.93
C LYS A 1033 -2.97 -29.32 -27.45
N THR A 1034 -3.07 -29.56 -28.75
CA THR A 1034 -4.20 -30.27 -29.36
C THR A 1034 -4.20 -31.74 -28.98
N LEU A 1035 -3.06 -32.43 -28.91
CA LEU A 1035 -2.99 -33.79 -28.37
C LEU A 1035 -3.35 -33.83 -26.88
N PHE A 1036 -2.94 -32.83 -26.09
CA PHE A 1036 -3.28 -32.77 -24.68
C PHE A 1036 -4.79 -32.56 -24.47
N PHE A 1037 -5.40 -31.62 -25.19
CA PHE A 1037 -6.85 -31.41 -25.17
C PHE A 1037 -7.62 -32.60 -25.76
N ALA A 1038 -7.14 -33.19 -26.86
CA ALA A 1038 -7.73 -34.39 -27.44
C ALA A 1038 -7.62 -35.57 -26.47
N ALA A 1039 -6.51 -35.75 -25.76
CA ALA A 1039 -6.34 -36.78 -24.73
C ALA A 1039 -7.29 -36.55 -23.56
N ILE A 1040 -7.49 -35.31 -23.11
CA ILE A 1040 -8.48 -34.98 -22.07
C ILE A 1040 -9.90 -35.28 -22.55
N ILE A 1041 -10.27 -34.84 -23.76
CA ILE A 1041 -11.59 -35.09 -24.34
C ILE A 1041 -11.82 -36.59 -24.53
N THR A 1042 -10.82 -37.32 -25.03
CA THR A 1042 -10.87 -38.78 -25.21
C THR A 1042 -10.98 -39.48 -23.86
N LEU A 1043 -10.28 -39.03 -22.83
CA LEU A 1043 -10.39 -39.55 -21.46
C LEU A 1043 -11.78 -39.27 -20.86
N VAL A 1044 -12.35 -38.09 -21.10
CA VAL A 1044 -13.72 -37.73 -20.68
C VAL A 1044 -14.77 -38.57 -21.41
N VAL A 1045 -14.58 -38.81 -22.72
CA VAL A 1045 -15.49 -39.64 -23.52
C VAL A 1045 -15.36 -41.12 -23.15
N LEU A 1046 -14.15 -41.64 -22.93
CA LEU A 1046 -13.91 -43.01 -22.46
C LEU A 1046 -14.46 -43.22 -21.04
N THR A 1047 -14.21 -42.28 -20.13
CA THR A 1047 -14.82 -42.37 -18.79
C THR A 1047 -16.34 -42.28 -18.89
N GLY A 1048 -16.91 -41.40 -19.71
CA GLY A 1048 -18.36 -41.29 -19.86
C GLY A 1048 -19.05 -42.49 -20.52
N THR A 1049 -18.36 -43.20 -21.43
CA THR A 1049 -18.90 -44.39 -22.11
C THR A 1049 -18.85 -45.65 -21.25
N TYR A 1050 -17.87 -45.76 -20.34
CA TYR A 1050 -17.71 -46.93 -19.46
C TYR A 1050 -18.22 -46.71 -18.02
N SER A 1051 -18.75 -45.53 -17.69
CA SER A 1051 -19.20 -45.19 -16.34
C SER A 1051 -20.72 -45.21 -16.16
N ASN A 1052 -21.16 -45.46 -14.93
CA ASN A 1052 -22.57 -45.39 -14.54
C ASN A 1052 -23.03 -43.93 -14.34
N HIS A 1053 -24.34 -43.67 -14.48
CA HIS A 1053 -24.98 -42.37 -14.27
C HIS A 1053 -24.62 -41.73 -12.93
N GLN A 1054 -24.60 -42.48 -11.83
CA GLN A 1054 -24.22 -41.96 -10.51
C GLN A 1054 -22.78 -41.41 -10.48
N PHE A 1055 -21.83 -42.11 -11.12
CA PHE A 1055 -20.45 -41.66 -11.23
C PHE A 1055 -20.36 -40.35 -12.03
N LEU A 1056 -21.10 -40.25 -13.13
CA LEU A 1056 -21.15 -39.05 -13.97
C LEU A 1056 -21.68 -37.83 -13.20
N THR A 1057 -22.72 -38.01 -12.39
CA THR A 1057 -23.25 -36.93 -11.53
C THR A 1057 -22.19 -36.43 -10.55
N HIS A 1058 -21.52 -37.33 -9.84
CA HIS A 1058 -20.45 -36.98 -8.90
C HIS A 1058 -19.22 -36.33 -9.60
N ALA A 1059 -18.85 -36.82 -10.78
CA ALA A 1059 -17.80 -36.23 -11.61
C ALA A 1059 -18.16 -34.81 -12.08
N MET A 1060 -19.43 -34.56 -12.43
CA MET A 1060 -19.91 -33.23 -12.79
C MET A 1060 -19.80 -32.25 -11.61
N VAL A 1061 -20.19 -32.68 -10.41
CA VAL A 1061 -20.03 -31.89 -9.17
C VAL A 1061 -18.57 -31.56 -8.91
N LEU A 1062 -17.65 -32.52 -9.06
CA LEU A 1062 -16.21 -32.31 -8.94
C LEU A 1062 -15.70 -31.23 -9.91
N VAL A 1063 -16.09 -31.30 -11.19
CA VAL A 1063 -15.65 -30.35 -12.22
C VAL A 1063 -16.18 -28.94 -11.94
N LEU A 1064 -17.48 -28.81 -11.66
CA LEU A 1064 -18.11 -27.52 -11.36
C LEU A 1064 -17.52 -26.89 -10.09
N ALA A 1065 -17.37 -27.66 -9.02
CA ALA A 1065 -16.77 -27.17 -7.78
C ALA A 1065 -15.31 -26.75 -7.97
N SER A 1066 -14.55 -27.49 -8.79
CA SER A 1066 -13.17 -27.13 -9.13
C SER A 1066 -13.08 -25.78 -9.88
N VAL A 1067 -13.94 -25.57 -10.89
CA VAL A 1067 -13.99 -24.31 -11.65
C VAL A 1067 -14.39 -23.14 -10.76
N ILE A 1068 -15.45 -23.30 -9.96
CA ILE A 1068 -15.90 -22.28 -9.00
C ILE A 1068 -14.77 -21.97 -8.01
N GLY A 1069 -14.12 -22.99 -7.43
CA GLY A 1069 -13.01 -22.82 -6.49
C GLY A 1069 -11.82 -22.05 -7.08
N LEU A 1070 -11.46 -22.34 -8.34
CA LEU A 1070 -10.43 -21.61 -9.08
C LEU A 1070 -10.73 -20.12 -9.20
N THR A 1071 -12.00 -19.76 -9.45
CA THR A 1071 -12.41 -18.35 -9.59
C THR A 1071 -12.44 -17.60 -8.25
N LEU A 1072 -12.90 -18.24 -7.17
CA LEU A 1072 -13.08 -17.59 -5.87
C LEU A 1072 -11.77 -17.24 -5.18
N VAL A 1073 -10.70 -18.00 -5.43
CA VAL A 1073 -9.50 -18.02 -4.57
C VAL A 1073 -8.30 -17.36 -5.24
N ASN A 1074 -8.49 -16.82 -6.45
CA ASN A 1074 -7.39 -16.33 -7.25
C ASN A 1074 -6.67 -15.10 -6.66
N ASN A 1075 -7.18 -14.43 -5.62
CA ASN A 1075 -6.50 -13.27 -5.00
C ASN A 1075 -6.73 -13.15 -3.48
N ILE A 1076 -6.39 -14.18 -2.69
CA ILE A 1076 -6.45 -14.06 -1.23
C ILE A 1076 -5.30 -13.15 -0.73
N PRO A 1077 -5.59 -12.06 0.00
CA PRO A 1077 -4.57 -11.23 0.62
C PRO A 1077 -3.68 -12.06 1.56
N GLN A 1078 -2.36 -11.86 1.48
CA GLN A 1078 -1.38 -12.69 2.21
C GLN A 1078 -1.66 -12.77 3.72
N PHE A 1079 -2.17 -11.70 4.31
CA PHE A 1079 -2.48 -11.63 5.74
C PHE A 1079 -3.74 -12.42 6.15
N LEU A 1080 -4.66 -12.71 5.22
CA LEU A 1080 -5.86 -13.52 5.47
C LEU A 1080 -5.62 -15.02 5.34
N ILE A 1081 -4.50 -15.41 4.73
CA ILE A 1081 -4.19 -16.80 4.39
C ILE A 1081 -4.25 -17.73 5.60
N ASN A 1082 -3.82 -17.29 6.79
CA ASN A 1082 -3.84 -18.13 7.99
C ASN A 1082 -5.26 -18.41 8.47
N ILE A 1083 -6.13 -17.39 8.49
CA ILE A 1083 -7.55 -17.53 8.85
C ILE A 1083 -8.24 -18.42 7.83
N PHE A 1084 -7.97 -18.16 6.54
CA PHE A 1084 -8.48 -18.95 5.44
C PHE A 1084 -8.13 -20.43 5.63
N PHE A 1085 -6.84 -20.77 5.79
CA PHE A 1085 -6.41 -22.15 5.89
C PHE A 1085 -6.84 -22.87 7.16
N THR A 1086 -6.88 -22.17 8.29
CA THR A 1086 -7.39 -22.74 9.55
C THR A 1086 -8.87 -23.10 9.42
N THR A 1087 -9.64 -22.23 8.76
CA THR A 1087 -11.07 -22.47 8.52
C THR A 1087 -11.30 -23.57 7.49
N THR A 1088 -10.55 -23.59 6.38
CA THR A 1088 -10.68 -24.68 5.39
C THR A 1088 -10.24 -26.03 5.93
N ASN A 1089 -9.26 -26.06 6.83
CA ASN A 1089 -8.90 -27.31 7.52
C ASN A 1089 -10.01 -27.75 8.48
N ALA A 1090 -10.67 -26.83 9.18
CA ALA A 1090 -11.87 -27.16 9.97
C ALA A 1090 -13.00 -27.73 9.09
N ILE A 1091 -13.23 -27.12 7.90
CA ILE A 1091 -14.18 -27.62 6.89
C ILE A 1091 -13.76 -29.02 6.41
N SER A 1092 -12.47 -29.31 6.25
CA SER A 1092 -12.01 -30.67 5.86
C SER A 1092 -12.44 -31.75 6.87
N GLY A 1093 -12.74 -31.35 8.12
CA GLY A 1093 -13.29 -32.23 9.14
C GLY A 1093 -14.63 -32.89 8.79
N ILE A 1094 -15.30 -32.49 7.71
CA ILE A 1094 -16.49 -33.15 7.12
C ILE A 1094 -16.26 -34.64 6.79
N ILE A 1095 -15.00 -35.09 6.79
CA ILE A 1095 -14.63 -36.51 6.84
C ILE A 1095 -15.40 -37.28 7.91
N ILE A 1096 -15.86 -36.60 8.98
CA ILE A 1096 -16.73 -37.16 10.00
C ILE A 1096 -17.92 -37.94 9.40
N ILE A 1097 -18.48 -37.50 8.27
CA ILE A 1097 -19.57 -38.18 7.54
C ILE A 1097 -19.21 -39.64 7.21
N GLY A 1098 -17.98 -39.90 6.77
CA GLY A 1098 -17.49 -41.26 6.49
C GLY A 1098 -17.33 -42.10 7.76
N ALA A 1099 -17.08 -41.49 8.91
CA ALA A 1099 -17.04 -42.19 10.19
C ALA A 1099 -18.45 -42.53 10.71
N ILE A 1100 -19.44 -41.64 10.48
CA ILE A 1100 -20.86 -41.92 10.76
C ILE A 1100 -21.35 -43.06 9.85
N TYR A 1101 -20.93 -43.10 8.59
CA TYR A 1101 -21.27 -44.17 7.65
C TYR A 1101 -20.90 -45.57 8.19
N LEU A 1102 -19.78 -45.69 8.91
CA LEU A 1102 -19.35 -46.96 9.52
C LEU A 1102 -20.17 -47.42 10.72
N LEU A 1103 -21.03 -46.57 11.29
CA LEU A 1103 -21.91 -46.95 12.40
C LEU A 1103 -23.16 -47.72 11.98
N ARG A 1104 -23.40 -47.85 10.66
CA ARG A 1104 -24.55 -48.56 10.10
C ARG A 1104 -24.52 -50.07 10.38
N ASP A 1105 -23.33 -50.68 10.41
CA ASP A 1105 -23.16 -52.12 10.67
C ASP A 1105 -22.35 -52.34 11.95
N LEU A 1106 -22.98 -52.94 12.97
CA LEU A 1106 -22.45 -53.08 14.34
C LEU A 1106 -21.41 -54.20 14.50
N LYS A 1107 -20.55 -54.46 13.51
CA LYS A 1107 -19.40 -55.33 13.75
C LYS A 1107 -18.41 -54.62 14.68
N ALA A 1108 -17.90 -55.35 15.67
CA ALA A 1108 -17.00 -54.79 16.70
C ALA A 1108 -15.77 -54.08 16.10
N SER A 1109 -15.25 -54.57 14.97
CA SER A 1109 -14.16 -53.95 14.22
C SER A 1109 -14.54 -52.58 13.62
N SER A 1110 -15.73 -52.47 13.04
CA SER A 1110 -16.24 -51.27 12.38
C SER A 1110 -16.55 -50.16 13.40
N ILE A 1111 -17.11 -50.55 14.55
CA ILE A 1111 -17.37 -49.64 15.69
C ILE A 1111 -16.06 -49.07 16.24
N LEU A 1112 -15.04 -49.91 16.47
CA LEU A 1112 -13.75 -49.44 16.99
C LEU A 1112 -13.09 -48.44 16.04
N ILE A 1113 -13.10 -48.74 14.74
CA ILE A 1113 -12.59 -47.84 13.70
C ILE A 1113 -13.36 -46.51 13.70
N SER A 1114 -14.69 -46.58 13.77
CA SER A 1114 -15.55 -45.39 13.79
C SER A 1114 -15.28 -44.51 15.01
N ILE A 1115 -15.08 -45.09 16.22
CA ILE A 1115 -14.72 -44.33 17.43
C ILE A 1115 -13.45 -43.49 17.20
N PHE A 1116 -12.39 -44.10 16.69
CA PHE A 1116 -11.13 -43.38 16.42
C PHE A 1116 -11.32 -42.28 15.38
N ALA A 1117 -12.03 -42.58 14.28
CA ALA A 1117 -12.26 -41.61 13.21
C ALA A 1117 -13.15 -40.43 13.67
N LEU A 1118 -14.23 -40.70 14.42
CA LEU A 1118 -15.11 -39.68 14.99
C LEU A 1118 -14.37 -38.77 15.97
N LEU A 1119 -13.55 -39.35 16.84
CA LEU A 1119 -12.77 -38.60 17.82
C LEU A 1119 -11.76 -37.67 17.13
N LEU A 1120 -10.97 -38.19 16.19
CA LEU A 1120 -9.94 -37.42 15.49
C LEU A 1120 -10.52 -36.32 14.59
N THR A 1121 -11.62 -36.60 13.88
CA THR A 1121 -12.33 -35.60 13.07
C THR A 1121 -12.98 -34.53 13.94
N SER A 1122 -13.58 -34.88 15.07
CA SER A 1122 -14.17 -33.93 16.02
C SER A 1122 -13.11 -33.02 16.65
N ILE A 1123 -11.91 -33.54 16.95
CA ILE A 1123 -10.77 -32.72 17.37
C ILE A 1123 -10.38 -31.73 16.27
N ASN A 1124 -10.32 -32.18 15.01
CA ASN A 1124 -9.98 -31.32 13.87
C ASN A 1124 -11.00 -30.17 13.70
N ILE A 1125 -12.30 -30.49 13.66
CA ILE A 1125 -13.39 -29.53 13.52
C ILE A 1125 -13.34 -28.48 14.64
N SER A 1126 -13.40 -28.94 15.89
CA SER A 1126 -13.51 -28.05 17.05
C SER A 1126 -12.27 -27.18 17.24
N ASN A 1127 -11.05 -27.74 17.10
CA ASN A 1127 -9.83 -26.97 17.21
C ASN A 1127 -9.69 -25.95 16.07
N GLY A 1128 -10.00 -26.35 14.84
CA GLY A 1128 -9.95 -25.50 13.66
C GLY A 1128 -10.90 -24.31 13.79
N PHE A 1129 -12.18 -24.54 14.08
CA PHE A 1129 -13.14 -23.46 14.25
C PHE A 1129 -12.84 -22.58 15.48
N PHE A 1130 -12.37 -23.15 16.59
CA PHE A 1130 -11.99 -22.35 17.76
C PHE A 1130 -10.82 -21.41 17.46
N ASN A 1131 -9.79 -21.90 16.78
CA ASN A 1131 -8.64 -21.06 16.38
C ASN A 1131 -9.05 -19.99 15.36
N SER A 1132 -9.89 -20.33 14.36
CA SER A 1132 -10.41 -19.35 13.41
C SER A 1132 -11.21 -18.26 14.10
N PHE A 1133 -12.09 -18.61 15.04
CA PHE A 1133 -12.85 -17.64 15.83
C PHE A 1133 -11.94 -16.68 16.61
N LYS A 1134 -10.90 -17.22 17.26
CA LYS A 1134 -9.92 -16.41 17.99
C LYS A 1134 -9.20 -15.44 17.05
N LEU A 1135 -8.74 -15.90 15.89
CA LEU A 1135 -8.04 -15.06 14.91
C LEU A 1135 -8.93 -13.97 14.31
N ILE A 1136 -10.24 -14.19 14.19
CA ILE A 1136 -11.20 -13.24 13.60
C ILE A 1136 -11.61 -12.15 14.60
N ASN A 1137 -11.61 -12.44 15.90
CA ASN A 1137 -11.98 -11.48 16.95
C ASN A 1137 -10.83 -10.61 17.43
N GLN A 1138 -9.59 -11.02 17.16
CA GLN A 1138 -8.40 -10.17 17.29
C GLN A 1138 -8.34 -9.18 16.12
#